data_AF-A0A0P4V2T1-F1
#
_entry.id   AF-A0A0P4V2T1-F1
#
_cell.length_a   1.000
_cell.length_b   1.000
_cell.length_c   1.000
_cell.angle_alpha   90.00
_cell.angle_beta   90.00
_cell.angle_gamma   90.00
#
_symmetry.space_group_name_H-M   'P 1'
#
loop_
_entity.id
_entity.type
_entity.pdbx_description
1 polymer ?
#
loop_
_entity_poly.entity_id
_entity_poly.type
_entity_poly.pdbx_seq_one_letter_code
_entity_poly.pdbx_strand_id
1 'polypeptide(L)'
;MPDPLLNPFSDLINGALYLSQDAFARIIRNPQGQAIALLVVLGAGLSLGIGQSVILFANRVKPVRFLLSLLLNAILFAFGFLFLVFSTWLIGLLPGFARISWGDLVEAFGLSYTPLLFGFLGALPHLGSPILNVLSVWHLLQMVTAVSAVAQVGGAAAFTHVAVGWIVLQLLQGTIGQPIARFGQKLDRKVAGVDLVKQRSRLREQVQTGLETRILSSNSAIEVGSVAPLYTSGTTTIELPTQDTQTLGVRMENRFQGIPQAIRLGLILFGMVLLFVVVALLLRPIRLSLFSWYATLPRVVRWTFDLSWIGIVALIFAGLLAPLETLGWWAGWFGDELETKELSQTTVSQASKQVDRYVVYLDGVGQSGEAYTPDVEDFLTALDPALPERMELVRGLMLYSVRNQALVSDRPLSWVWRLADRMRWENPMALLGLMVNIRNAWIVAVSADKRYGPIYNQGIAQVIYNGLIQRGYQPKEGTPITLIGYSGGAQMSVAAAPYLRRALETEIEVISLGGVMSANNNFLKLEHLYHLVGDQDSVAALGPLLFPGRRKWFPLSYWNRALRKGKISEISLGAMGHQVPGGIMDPNAYLQNGQSHLEYTIDQVLSILNGDFLIHTPPRARAISNYELYKQADFNNYTHYPLDQTVDSNWYRSIAPWMGRLILPQISERRQLRGIWFEVHHAPAGYESLIGKKVVLRWADDPTLKQWIRAVTHDVHFSVNATYSSQYGGTIHPDRVNHWQQVGPLESLAASHPSDDLIVMLTDPVEIDRSTLYIQHPPSEITGRYYGLVRFEFPIAGSNCFQVTHFNRASRDFDGWKEAVRLPEVVIAQCYGSLPSTANKLERSPLNETGWYIYGAKDASGVFVVQSLAPRSLLRLQPDRVVFGSKAAYRYIRQESWAKAVEQKGNISSVLCANRQSENNQSAIDEWKIGDRALLLHVYGGIGGNKKEPAAATPIFFGHFAYGVATVVHDPISDERRFDIQYYQVYTHNTDGLTSGTVHWSRYMGDRQFGWLGVRPVCDVLVKFEPFTGRFDLLNGTQRSPLDSMIRQLEAMTARYRVGDGTGATYVGPANNCAQDANQALFASIRSLSDEIAANQSYLERWLSQNPDQAKQYQQLLAVKHRLNSQLQPFGSPRSDWETNEFKLGTTLEDDPLRNLWTGLGSWRTLLPRKASDAIVKTFLEQGASVWVLRTNQVGGHNPDIEPIAPMTL
;
A
#
# COMPACT_ATOMS: atom_id res chain seq x y z
N MET A 1 -54.06 19.86 -35.51
CA MET A 1 -53.01 20.05 -36.53
C MET A 1 -51.72 19.49 -35.95
N PRO A 2 -51.03 18.55 -36.60
CA PRO A 2 -49.73 18.06 -36.13
C PRO A 2 -48.64 19.06 -36.51
N ASP A 3 -47.80 19.41 -35.54
CA ASP A 3 -46.72 20.38 -35.70
C ASP A 3 -45.62 19.81 -36.64
N PRO A 4 -45.26 20.48 -37.75
CA PRO A 4 -44.35 19.93 -38.77
C PRO A 4 -42.89 19.74 -38.30
N LEU A 5 -42.54 20.12 -37.06
CA LEU A 5 -41.18 20.03 -36.51
C LEU A 5 -40.95 18.89 -35.51
N LEU A 6 -41.98 18.37 -34.84
CA LEU A 6 -41.81 17.48 -33.67
C LEU A 6 -41.61 15.99 -34.02
N ASN A 7 -42.24 15.49 -35.09
CA ASN A 7 -42.07 14.10 -35.54
C ASN A 7 -40.70 13.81 -36.21
N PRO A 8 -40.18 14.65 -37.12
CA PRO A 8 -38.88 14.42 -37.77
C PRO A 8 -37.71 14.43 -36.77
N PHE A 9 -37.79 15.30 -35.75
CA PHE A 9 -36.78 15.41 -34.70
C PHE A 9 -36.75 14.16 -33.79
N SER A 10 -37.93 13.65 -33.40
CA SER A 10 -38.03 12.41 -32.61
C SER A 10 -37.50 11.19 -33.37
N ASP A 11 -37.73 11.13 -34.68
CA ASP A 11 -37.26 10.01 -35.52
C ASP A 11 -35.74 10.04 -35.70
N LEU A 12 -35.14 11.23 -35.82
CA LEU A 12 -33.67 11.39 -35.87
C LEU A 12 -33.01 10.99 -34.54
N ILE A 13 -33.58 11.40 -33.39
CA ILE A 13 -33.09 11.01 -32.06
C ILE A 13 -33.21 9.49 -31.86
N ASN A 14 -34.35 8.90 -32.20
CA ASN A 14 -34.56 7.46 -32.07
C ASN A 14 -33.61 6.67 -32.98
N GLY A 15 -33.48 7.10 -34.24
CA GLY A 15 -32.57 6.48 -35.20
C GLY A 15 -31.11 6.60 -34.78
N ALA A 16 -30.71 7.73 -34.21
CA ALA A 16 -29.40 7.90 -33.60
C ALA A 16 -29.21 6.89 -32.47
N LEU A 17 -30.11 6.80 -31.47
CA LEU A 17 -29.98 5.84 -30.36
C LEU A 17 -29.73 4.38 -30.81
N TYR A 18 -30.29 3.95 -31.94
CA TYR A 18 -30.08 2.62 -32.53
C TYR A 18 -28.80 2.45 -33.37
N LEU A 19 -27.92 3.44 -33.43
CA LEU A 19 -26.75 3.46 -34.32
C LEU A 19 -27.16 3.28 -35.79
N SER A 20 -28.31 3.82 -36.20
CA SER A 20 -28.79 3.74 -37.58
C SER A 20 -28.00 4.70 -38.49
N GLN A 21 -27.29 4.16 -39.47
CA GLN A 21 -26.60 4.96 -40.49
C GLN A 21 -27.58 5.84 -41.28
N ASP A 22 -28.80 5.38 -41.49
CA ASP A 22 -29.85 6.11 -42.20
C ASP A 22 -30.26 7.39 -41.45
N ALA A 23 -30.24 7.40 -40.11
CA ALA A 23 -30.53 8.59 -39.33
C ALA A 23 -29.47 9.70 -39.53
N PHE A 24 -28.19 9.31 -39.60
CA PHE A 24 -27.08 10.23 -39.88
C PHE A 24 -27.08 10.72 -41.33
N ALA A 25 -27.56 9.92 -42.29
CA ALA A 25 -27.75 10.36 -43.67
C ALA A 25 -28.95 11.32 -43.82
N ARG A 26 -30.03 11.10 -43.05
CA ARG A 26 -31.24 11.94 -43.09
C ARG A 26 -31.03 13.34 -42.50
N ILE A 27 -30.23 13.49 -41.44
CA ILE A 27 -29.97 14.83 -40.86
C ILE A 27 -29.26 15.75 -41.85
N ILE A 28 -28.38 15.20 -42.70
CA ILE A 28 -27.64 15.95 -43.72
C ILE A 28 -28.54 16.47 -44.83
N ARG A 29 -29.59 15.71 -45.17
CA ARG A 29 -30.56 16.09 -46.19
C ARG A 29 -31.64 17.02 -45.66
N ASN A 30 -31.64 17.33 -44.36
CA ASN A 30 -32.63 18.17 -43.72
C ASN A 30 -32.21 19.64 -43.81
N PRO A 31 -33.05 20.56 -44.34
CA PRO A 31 -32.76 22.00 -44.39
C PRO A 31 -32.46 22.64 -43.03
N GLN A 32 -32.87 21.99 -41.93
CA GLN A 32 -32.64 22.44 -40.55
C GLN A 32 -31.59 21.59 -39.81
N GLY A 33 -30.79 20.76 -40.52
CA GLY A 33 -29.83 19.82 -39.95
C GLY A 33 -28.85 20.46 -38.96
N GLN A 34 -28.22 21.57 -39.33
CA GLN A 34 -27.28 22.30 -38.44
C GLN A 34 -27.95 22.84 -37.17
N ALA A 35 -29.18 23.36 -37.27
CA ALA A 35 -29.91 23.88 -36.12
C ALA A 35 -30.28 22.74 -35.14
N ILE A 36 -30.71 21.60 -35.67
CA ILE A 36 -31.00 20.38 -34.90
C ILE A 36 -29.72 19.89 -34.20
N ALA A 37 -28.60 19.80 -34.93
CA ALA A 37 -27.31 19.39 -34.41
C ALA A 37 -26.83 20.28 -33.25
N LEU A 38 -26.93 21.61 -33.40
CA LEU A 38 -26.54 22.55 -32.35
C LEU A 38 -27.46 22.47 -31.13
N LEU A 39 -28.77 22.29 -31.32
CA LEU A 39 -29.72 22.10 -30.21
C LEU A 39 -29.43 20.82 -29.43
N VAL A 40 -29.11 19.72 -30.10
CA VAL A 40 -28.71 18.46 -29.44
C VAL A 40 -27.43 18.65 -28.63
N VAL A 41 -26.42 19.33 -29.18
CA VAL A 41 -25.14 19.59 -28.48
C VAL A 41 -25.34 20.50 -27.27
N LEU A 42 -26.11 21.58 -27.40
CA LEU A 42 -26.41 22.48 -26.28
C LEU A 42 -27.24 21.77 -25.19
N GLY A 43 -28.23 20.97 -25.59
CA GLY A 43 -29.01 20.14 -24.68
C GLY A 43 -28.14 19.11 -23.93
N ALA A 44 -27.19 18.48 -24.65
CA ALA A 44 -26.25 17.54 -24.07
C ALA A 44 -25.28 18.23 -23.09
N GLY A 45 -24.78 19.41 -23.46
CA GLY A 45 -23.92 20.23 -22.59
C GLY A 45 -24.63 20.67 -21.31
N LEU A 46 -25.89 21.12 -21.41
CA LEU A 46 -26.70 21.47 -20.24
C LEU A 46 -27.00 20.24 -19.37
N SER A 47 -27.36 19.12 -19.98
CA SER A 47 -27.65 17.86 -19.31
C SER A 47 -26.43 17.32 -18.55
N LEU A 48 -25.25 17.32 -19.18
CA LEU A 48 -23.99 16.95 -18.55
C LEU A 48 -23.60 17.93 -17.43
N GLY A 49 -23.83 19.22 -17.64
CA GLY A 49 -23.64 20.26 -16.62
C GLY A 49 -24.50 20.02 -15.38
N ILE A 50 -25.76 19.63 -15.56
CA ILE A 50 -26.66 19.22 -14.45
C ILE A 50 -26.11 17.96 -13.77
N GLY A 51 -25.70 16.95 -14.54
CA GLY A 51 -25.11 15.71 -14.03
C GLY A 51 -23.83 15.91 -13.19
N GLN A 52 -23.10 17.00 -13.45
CA GLN A 52 -21.85 17.39 -12.77
C GLN A 52 -22.01 18.60 -11.83
N SER A 53 -23.25 19.03 -11.57
CA SER A 53 -23.57 20.24 -10.79
C SER A 53 -22.99 20.25 -9.37
N VAL A 54 -22.66 19.08 -8.81
CA VAL A 54 -21.96 18.92 -7.53
C VAL A 54 -20.71 19.81 -7.40
N ILE A 55 -20.00 20.09 -8.50
CA ILE A 55 -18.81 20.96 -8.49
C ILE A 55 -19.20 22.39 -8.10
N LEU A 56 -20.32 22.91 -8.60
CA LEU A 56 -20.79 24.26 -8.29
C LEU A 56 -21.24 24.35 -6.82
N PHE A 57 -21.89 23.31 -6.31
CA PHE A 57 -22.25 23.22 -4.89
C PHE A 57 -21.03 23.14 -3.99
N ALA A 58 -20.04 22.30 -4.33
CA ALA A 58 -18.81 22.15 -3.56
C ALA A 58 -18.06 23.49 -3.41
N ASN A 59 -18.11 24.33 -4.44
CA ASN A 59 -17.53 25.68 -4.45
C ASN A 59 -18.46 26.77 -3.86
N ARG A 60 -19.59 26.39 -3.25
CA ARG A 60 -20.57 27.29 -2.61
C ARG A 60 -21.10 28.41 -3.53
N VAL A 61 -21.38 28.09 -4.79
CA VAL A 61 -21.96 29.04 -5.76
C VAL A 61 -23.39 29.41 -5.35
N LYS A 62 -23.74 30.70 -5.38
CA LYS A 62 -25.08 31.21 -5.06
C LYS A 62 -26.14 30.77 -6.10
N PRO A 63 -27.43 30.62 -5.74
CA PRO A 63 -28.47 30.06 -6.62
C PRO A 63 -28.64 30.73 -8.00
N VAL A 64 -28.62 32.07 -8.08
CA VAL A 64 -28.76 32.78 -9.36
C VAL A 64 -27.53 32.55 -10.25
N ARG A 65 -26.33 32.57 -9.64
CA ARG A 65 -25.07 32.32 -10.34
C ARG A 65 -24.94 30.86 -10.78
N PHE A 66 -25.54 29.94 -10.04
CA PHE A 66 -25.58 28.51 -10.39
C PHE A 66 -26.26 28.28 -11.74
N LEU A 67 -27.43 28.90 -11.98
CA LEU A 67 -28.14 28.79 -13.28
C LEU A 67 -27.32 29.42 -14.42
N LEU A 68 -26.71 30.57 -14.19
CA LEU A 68 -25.84 31.23 -15.18
C LEU A 68 -24.60 30.39 -15.49
N SER A 69 -23.99 29.75 -14.49
CA SER A 69 -22.86 28.84 -14.66
C SER A 69 -23.23 27.58 -15.45
N LEU A 70 -24.43 27.02 -15.26
CA LEU A 70 -24.92 25.89 -16.06
C LEU A 70 -25.11 26.27 -17.53
N LEU A 71 -25.72 27.43 -17.80
CA LEU A 71 -25.90 27.94 -19.16
C LEU A 71 -24.55 28.24 -19.83
N LEU A 72 -23.63 28.87 -19.11
CA LEU A 72 -22.27 29.13 -19.62
C LEU A 72 -21.53 27.83 -19.93
N ASN A 73 -21.62 26.82 -19.05
CA ASN A 73 -21.00 25.52 -19.29
C ASN A 73 -21.56 24.86 -20.56
N ALA A 74 -22.86 24.94 -20.82
CA ALA A 74 -23.46 24.42 -22.05
C ALA A 74 -22.92 25.13 -23.31
N ILE A 75 -22.73 26.45 -23.24
CA ILE A 75 -22.14 27.25 -24.33
C ILE A 75 -20.67 26.86 -24.55
N LEU A 76 -19.86 26.79 -23.48
CA LEU A 76 -18.45 26.38 -23.56
C LEU A 76 -18.31 24.95 -24.09
N PHE A 77 -19.24 24.07 -23.75
CA PHE A 77 -19.32 22.71 -24.27
C PHE A 77 -19.55 22.69 -25.79
N ALA A 78 -20.45 23.55 -26.30
CA ALA A 78 -20.67 23.68 -27.75
C ALA A 78 -19.43 24.19 -28.50
N PHE A 79 -18.64 25.09 -27.91
CA PHE A 79 -17.34 25.46 -28.48
C PHE A 79 -16.36 24.27 -28.53
N GLY A 80 -16.30 23.45 -27.47
CA GLY A 80 -15.51 22.22 -27.46
C GLY A 80 -15.90 21.24 -28.57
N PHE A 81 -17.21 21.10 -28.82
CA PHE A 81 -17.74 20.35 -29.95
C PHE A 81 -17.25 20.89 -31.31
N LEU A 82 -17.28 22.21 -31.54
CA LEU A 82 -16.79 22.80 -32.79
C LEU A 82 -15.28 22.55 -32.99
N PHE A 83 -14.50 22.56 -31.91
CA PHE A 83 -13.09 22.19 -31.97
C PHE A 83 -12.87 20.72 -32.34
N LEU A 84 -13.72 19.82 -31.84
CA LEU A 84 -13.69 18.41 -32.21
C LEU A 84 -14.02 18.22 -33.70
N VAL A 85 -15.08 18.86 -34.19
CA VAL A 85 -15.42 18.88 -35.63
C VAL A 85 -14.26 19.40 -36.46
N PHE A 86 -13.60 20.47 -36.02
CA PHE A 86 -12.43 21.03 -36.69
C PHE A 86 -11.23 20.10 -36.73
N SER A 87 -10.89 19.46 -35.61
CA SER A 87 -9.79 18.49 -35.59
C SER A 87 -10.04 17.29 -36.50
N THR A 88 -11.30 16.81 -36.58
CA THR A 88 -11.66 15.69 -37.44
C THR A 88 -11.71 16.10 -38.91
N TRP A 89 -12.22 17.29 -39.21
CA TRP A 89 -12.23 17.84 -40.57
C TRP A 89 -10.80 18.00 -41.12
N LEU A 90 -9.86 18.46 -40.29
CA LEU A 90 -8.46 18.66 -40.67
C LEU A 90 -7.79 17.35 -41.12
N ILE A 91 -8.20 16.21 -40.56
CA ILE A 91 -7.65 14.89 -40.93
C ILE A 91 -8.10 14.44 -42.31
N GLY A 92 -9.29 14.86 -42.74
CA GLY A 92 -9.75 14.62 -44.12
C GLY A 92 -8.81 15.25 -45.17
N LEU A 93 -7.92 16.19 -44.77
CA LEU A 93 -6.91 16.76 -45.65
C LEU A 93 -5.66 15.87 -45.80
N LEU A 94 -5.47 14.87 -44.94
CA LEU A 94 -4.32 13.97 -44.96
C LEU A 94 -4.52 12.81 -45.96
N PRO A 95 -3.44 12.31 -46.59
CA PRO A 95 -3.51 11.16 -47.48
C PRO A 95 -4.02 9.91 -46.74
N GLY A 96 -4.96 9.18 -47.36
CA GLY A 96 -5.51 7.93 -46.79
C GLY A 96 -6.77 8.10 -45.93
N PHE A 97 -7.24 9.33 -45.72
CA PHE A 97 -8.49 9.64 -45.01
C PHE A 97 -9.56 10.16 -45.99
N ALA A 98 -10.82 9.84 -45.73
CA ALA A 98 -11.97 10.30 -46.52
C ALA A 98 -12.23 11.80 -46.26
N ARG A 99 -12.41 12.56 -47.34
CA ARG A 99 -12.77 13.97 -47.28
C ARG A 99 -14.26 14.11 -47.00
N ILE A 100 -14.60 14.65 -45.83
CA ILE A 100 -15.97 14.99 -45.45
C ILE A 100 -16.11 16.50 -45.39
N SER A 101 -17.24 17.04 -45.86
CA SER A 101 -17.49 18.48 -45.77
C SER A 101 -17.65 18.92 -44.31
N TRP A 102 -17.30 20.17 -44.02
CA TRP A 102 -17.48 20.74 -42.68
C TRP A 102 -18.94 20.66 -42.20
N GLY A 103 -19.89 21.01 -43.09
CA GLY A 103 -21.32 21.01 -42.78
C GLY A 103 -21.83 19.63 -42.39
N ASP A 104 -21.48 18.62 -43.19
CA ASP A 104 -21.90 17.24 -42.93
C ASP A 104 -21.30 16.70 -41.62
N LEU A 105 -20.06 17.09 -41.28
CA LEU A 105 -19.46 16.74 -39.99
C LEU A 105 -20.15 17.43 -38.82
N VAL A 106 -20.51 18.71 -38.93
CA VAL A 106 -21.26 19.43 -37.87
C VAL A 106 -22.59 18.73 -37.61
N GLU A 107 -23.32 18.34 -38.66
CA GLU A 107 -24.63 17.72 -38.55
C GLU A 107 -24.54 16.29 -37.99
N ALA A 108 -23.65 15.47 -38.56
CA ALA A 108 -23.48 14.09 -38.15
C ALA A 108 -22.88 13.97 -36.75
N PHE A 109 -21.87 14.78 -36.40
CA PHE A 109 -21.33 14.78 -35.04
C PHE A 109 -22.31 15.39 -34.07
N GLY A 110 -23.04 16.46 -34.40
CA GLY A 110 -24.01 17.04 -33.48
C GLY A 110 -25.12 16.06 -33.09
N LEU A 111 -25.63 15.27 -34.05
CA LEU A 111 -26.59 14.20 -33.76
C LEU A 111 -25.97 13.08 -32.90
N SER A 112 -24.67 12.82 -33.03
CA SER A 112 -23.98 11.79 -32.24
C SER A 112 -23.97 12.08 -30.72
N TYR A 113 -24.21 13.33 -30.30
CA TYR A 113 -24.34 13.72 -28.88
C TYR A 113 -25.67 13.30 -28.24
N THR A 114 -26.59 12.71 -29.00
CA THR A 114 -27.92 12.27 -28.51
C THR A 114 -27.87 11.46 -27.21
N PRO A 115 -26.96 10.48 -27.00
CA PRO A 115 -26.87 9.77 -25.71
C PRO A 115 -26.58 10.71 -24.51
N LEU A 116 -25.84 11.79 -24.72
CA LEU A 116 -25.48 12.74 -23.67
C LEU A 116 -26.64 13.68 -23.27
N LEU A 117 -27.77 13.67 -24.00
CA LEU A 117 -29.02 14.29 -23.52
C LEU A 117 -29.50 13.66 -22.20
N PHE A 118 -29.10 12.41 -21.91
CA PHE A 118 -29.35 11.73 -20.65
C PHE A 118 -28.27 11.97 -19.59
N GLY A 119 -27.33 12.89 -19.83
CA GLY A 119 -26.24 13.24 -18.92
C GLY A 119 -26.70 13.70 -17.53
N PHE A 120 -27.92 14.24 -17.41
CA PHE A 120 -28.53 14.63 -16.14
C PHE A 120 -28.71 13.45 -15.18
N LEU A 121 -28.87 12.22 -15.68
CA LEU A 121 -28.88 10.99 -14.87
C LEU A 121 -27.54 10.75 -14.18
N GLY A 122 -26.48 11.42 -14.65
CA GLY A 122 -25.22 11.52 -13.93
C GLY A 122 -25.40 12.05 -12.52
N ALA A 123 -26.41 12.88 -12.23
CA ALA A 123 -26.66 13.39 -10.88
C ALA A 123 -27.24 12.34 -9.91
N LEU A 124 -27.61 11.15 -10.38
CA LEU A 124 -28.06 10.06 -9.51
C LEU A 124 -26.94 9.61 -8.57
N PRO A 125 -27.19 9.50 -7.25
CA PRO A 125 -26.23 8.95 -6.31
C PRO A 125 -25.87 7.51 -6.66
N HIS A 126 -24.57 7.19 -6.56
CA HIS A 126 -23.92 5.90 -6.84
C HIS A 126 -23.98 5.43 -8.30
N LEU A 127 -25.17 5.45 -8.93
CA LEU A 127 -25.39 4.99 -10.31
C LEU A 127 -24.94 5.99 -11.37
N GLY A 128 -24.88 7.29 -11.04
CA GLY A 128 -24.62 8.34 -12.03
C GLY A 128 -23.26 8.23 -12.73
N SER A 129 -22.19 7.86 -12.00
CA SER A 129 -20.86 7.70 -12.62
C SER A 129 -20.81 6.53 -13.62
N PRO A 130 -21.29 5.32 -13.28
CA PRO A 130 -21.47 4.24 -14.26
C PRO A 130 -22.32 4.64 -15.47
N ILE A 131 -23.44 5.33 -15.26
CA ILE A 131 -24.32 5.79 -16.36
C ILE A 131 -23.56 6.72 -17.29
N LEU A 132 -22.85 7.72 -16.76
CA LEU A 132 -22.06 8.65 -17.58
C LEU A 132 -20.99 7.92 -18.40
N ASN A 133 -20.36 6.87 -17.86
CA ASN A 133 -19.37 6.08 -18.61
C ASN A 133 -20.04 5.34 -19.78
N VAL A 134 -21.20 4.72 -19.55
CA VAL A 134 -21.99 4.04 -20.59
C VAL A 134 -22.42 5.03 -21.67
N LEU A 135 -22.96 6.19 -21.29
CA LEU A 135 -23.35 7.24 -22.24
C LEU A 135 -22.15 7.76 -23.05
N SER A 136 -20.97 7.85 -22.44
CA SER A 136 -19.74 8.29 -23.12
C SER A 136 -19.26 7.26 -24.14
N VAL A 137 -19.30 5.97 -23.81
CA VAL A 137 -18.99 4.88 -24.75
C VAL A 137 -20.01 4.85 -25.88
N TRP A 138 -21.29 5.01 -25.56
CA TRP A 138 -22.35 5.08 -26.56
C TRP A 138 -22.14 6.26 -27.51
N HIS A 139 -21.83 7.44 -26.98
CA HIS A 139 -21.49 8.62 -27.78
C HIS A 139 -20.31 8.37 -28.74
N LEU A 140 -19.24 7.71 -28.27
CA LEU A 140 -18.13 7.32 -29.15
C LEU A 140 -18.60 6.40 -30.28
N LEU A 141 -19.41 5.39 -29.99
CA LEU A 141 -19.97 4.50 -31.00
C LEU A 141 -20.83 5.27 -32.01
N GLN A 142 -21.62 6.26 -31.55
CA GLN A 142 -22.38 7.14 -32.43
C GLN A 142 -21.48 7.93 -33.36
N MET A 143 -20.38 8.50 -32.87
CA MET A 143 -19.44 9.24 -33.71
C MET A 143 -18.81 8.35 -34.80
N VAL A 144 -18.47 7.10 -34.46
CA VAL A 144 -17.94 6.14 -35.43
C VAL A 144 -18.99 5.79 -36.49
N THR A 145 -20.22 5.53 -36.08
CA THR A 145 -21.34 5.28 -37.01
C THR A 145 -21.63 6.50 -37.88
N ALA A 146 -21.56 7.71 -37.32
CA ALA A 146 -21.72 8.96 -38.03
C ALA A 146 -20.67 9.12 -39.14
N VAL A 147 -19.38 8.93 -38.83
CA VAL A 147 -18.31 8.96 -39.85
C VAL A 147 -18.52 7.87 -40.90
N SER A 148 -18.86 6.64 -40.49
CA SER A 148 -19.10 5.53 -41.42
C SER A 148 -20.24 5.84 -42.41
N ALA A 149 -21.33 6.45 -41.93
CA ALA A 149 -22.48 6.82 -42.75
C ALA A 149 -22.16 7.96 -43.73
N VAL A 150 -21.40 8.96 -43.30
CA VAL A 150 -21.12 10.16 -44.11
C VAL A 150 -19.96 9.95 -45.08
N ALA A 151 -18.88 9.30 -44.64
CA ALA A 151 -17.73 9.00 -45.49
C ALA A 151 -17.90 7.72 -46.32
N GLN A 152 -18.96 6.94 -46.10
CA GLN A 152 -19.19 5.63 -46.75
C GLN A 152 -18.00 4.67 -46.62
N VAL A 153 -17.36 4.66 -45.44
CA VAL A 153 -16.21 3.80 -45.13
C VAL A 153 -16.59 2.73 -44.12
N GLY A 154 -15.85 1.62 -44.12
CA GLY A 154 -16.01 0.54 -43.13
C GLY A 154 -15.75 1.02 -41.70
N GLY A 155 -16.35 0.33 -40.72
CA GLY A 155 -16.32 0.74 -39.30
C GLY A 155 -14.91 0.90 -38.72
N ALA A 156 -13.95 0.07 -39.13
CA ALA A 156 -12.55 0.19 -38.70
C ALA A 156 -11.88 1.49 -39.21
N ALA A 157 -12.14 1.87 -40.47
CA ALA A 157 -11.64 3.12 -41.03
C ALA A 157 -12.31 4.34 -40.39
N ALA A 158 -13.61 4.27 -40.12
CA ALA A 158 -14.35 5.29 -39.38
C ALA A 158 -13.85 5.47 -37.95
N PHE A 159 -13.54 4.37 -37.25
CA PHE A 159 -12.93 4.43 -35.92
C PHE A 159 -11.56 5.13 -35.96
N THR A 160 -10.70 4.77 -36.92
CA THR A 160 -9.40 5.43 -37.10
C THR A 160 -9.54 6.92 -37.36
N HIS A 161 -10.53 7.35 -38.16
CA HIS A 161 -10.82 8.78 -38.39
C HIS A 161 -11.15 9.51 -37.09
N VAL A 162 -12.05 8.94 -36.27
CA VAL A 162 -12.44 9.54 -34.98
C VAL A 162 -11.27 9.55 -33.99
N ALA A 163 -10.51 8.45 -33.90
CA ALA A 163 -9.39 8.31 -32.97
C ALA A 163 -8.25 9.28 -33.28
N VAL A 164 -7.85 9.41 -34.56
CA VAL A 164 -6.84 10.39 -34.97
C VAL A 164 -7.37 11.81 -34.78
N GLY A 165 -8.67 12.04 -35.03
CA GLY A 165 -9.37 13.32 -34.74
C GLY A 165 -9.19 13.76 -33.31
N TRP A 166 -9.45 12.84 -32.40
CA TRP A 166 -9.27 13.07 -30.99
C TRP A 166 -7.80 13.32 -30.60
N ILE A 167 -6.83 12.62 -31.19
CA ILE A 167 -5.39 12.89 -30.95
C ILE A 167 -5.02 14.31 -31.39
N VAL A 168 -5.47 14.73 -32.59
CA VAL A 168 -5.24 16.09 -33.10
C VAL A 168 -5.91 17.12 -32.19
N LEU A 169 -7.11 16.86 -31.68
CA LEU A 169 -7.77 17.71 -30.70
C LEU A 169 -6.92 17.90 -29.44
N GLN A 170 -6.32 16.83 -28.89
CA GLN A 170 -5.45 16.92 -27.71
C GLN A 170 -4.21 17.80 -27.98
N LEU A 171 -3.59 17.65 -29.16
CA LEU A 171 -2.44 18.47 -29.58
C LEU A 171 -2.82 19.95 -29.75
N LEU A 172 -4.00 20.22 -30.34
CA LEU A 172 -4.52 21.58 -30.52
C LEU A 172 -4.90 22.22 -29.18
N GLN A 173 -5.48 21.47 -28.25
CA GLN A 173 -5.79 21.94 -26.88
C GLN A 173 -4.52 22.31 -26.11
N GLY A 174 -3.41 21.56 -26.31
CA GLY A 174 -2.11 21.85 -25.70
C GLY A 174 -1.40 23.09 -26.26
N THR A 175 -1.74 23.52 -27.47
CA THR A 175 -1.06 24.61 -28.20
C THR A 175 -1.96 25.84 -28.38
N ILE A 176 -2.82 25.84 -29.39
CA ILE A 176 -3.68 26.97 -29.80
C ILE A 176 -4.92 27.11 -28.90
N GLY A 177 -5.34 26.03 -28.23
CA GLY A 177 -6.51 26.02 -27.34
C GLY A 177 -6.27 26.62 -25.95
N GLN A 178 -5.01 26.77 -25.50
CA GLN A 178 -4.71 27.28 -24.16
C GLN A 178 -5.22 28.72 -23.89
N PRO A 179 -5.05 29.70 -24.80
CA PRO A 179 -5.58 31.05 -24.58
C PRO A 179 -7.10 31.08 -24.44
N ILE A 180 -7.80 30.27 -25.23
CA ILE A 180 -9.27 30.15 -25.22
C ILE A 180 -9.74 29.46 -23.94
N ALA A 181 -9.05 28.40 -23.51
CA ALA A 181 -9.31 27.74 -22.24
C ALA A 181 -9.09 28.68 -21.04
N ARG A 182 -8.03 29.51 -21.06
CA ARG A 182 -7.78 30.54 -20.04
C ARG A 182 -8.87 31.61 -20.03
N PHE A 183 -9.36 32.03 -21.20
CA PHE A 183 -10.49 32.96 -21.31
C PHE A 183 -11.78 32.35 -20.76
N GLY A 184 -12.09 31.11 -21.12
CA GLY A 184 -13.22 30.36 -20.56
C GLY A 184 -13.14 30.24 -19.04
N GLN A 185 -11.96 29.95 -18.48
CA GLN A 185 -11.75 29.92 -17.02
C GLN A 185 -11.96 31.28 -16.35
N LYS A 186 -11.55 32.40 -16.98
CA LYS A 186 -11.82 33.75 -16.47
C LYS A 186 -13.32 34.06 -16.45
N LEU A 187 -14.03 33.67 -17.51
CA LEU A 187 -15.47 33.87 -17.62
C LEU A 187 -16.24 33.01 -16.60
N ASP A 188 -15.84 31.76 -16.43
CA ASP A 188 -16.36 30.84 -15.42
C ASP A 188 -16.25 31.42 -14.00
N ARG A 189 -15.08 31.96 -13.63
CA ARG A 189 -14.86 32.60 -12.32
C ARG A 189 -15.74 33.83 -12.13
N LYS A 190 -15.88 34.65 -13.17
CA LYS A 190 -16.72 35.87 -13.12
C LYS A 190 -18.21 35.55 -12.98
N VAL A 191 -18.69 34.50 -13.66
CA VAL A 191 -20.10 34.09 -13.62
C VAL A 191 -20.43 33.32 -12.33
N ALA A 192 -19.56 32.41 -11.88
CA ALA A 192 -19.73 31.71 -10.61
C ALA A 192 -19.53 32.65 -9.40
N GLY A 193 -18.67 33.66 -9.57
CA GLY A 193 -18.33 34.68 -8.57
C GLY A 193 -17.61 34.13 -7.34
N VAL A 194 -16.94 32.98 -7.50
CA VAL A 194 -16.03 32.31 -6.57
C VAL A 194 -14.92 31.65 -7.42
N ASP A 195 -13.74 31.42 -6.84
CA ASP A 195 -12.69 30.66 -7.52
C ASP A 195 -13.08 29.18 -7.58
N LEU A 196 -13.48 28.72 -8.77
CA LEU A 196 -13.91 27.34 -8.99
C LEU A 196 -12.72 26.38 -8.94
N VAL A 197 -12.59 25.66 -7.83
CA VAL A 197 -11.71 24.50 -7.71
C VAL A 197 -12.36 23.33 -8.46
N LYS A 198 -11.75 22.91 -9.58
CA LYS A 198 -12.24 21.79 -10.41
C LYS A 198 -11.47 20.47 -10.20
N GLN A 199 -10.29 20.53 -9.58
CA GLN A 199 -9.47 19.35 -9.31
C GLN A 199 -10.03 18.53 -8.15
N ARG A 200 -10.23 17.22 -8.36
CA ARG A 200 -10.83 16.32 -7.37
C ARG A 200 -10.05 16.23 -6.06
N SER A 201 -8.72 16.27 -6.10
CA SER A 201 -7.86 16.19 -4.90
C SER A 201 -8.04 17.40 -3.99
N ARG A 202 -7.94 18.61 -4.56
CA ARG A 202 -8.12 19.88 -3.83
C ARG A 202 -9.55 20.05 -3.30
N LEU A 203 -10.56 19.65 -4.09
CA LEU A 203 -11.95 19.61 -3.62
C LEU A 203 -12.13 18.67 -2.42
N ARG A 204 -11.50 17.49 -2.46
CA ARG A 204 -11.54 16.53 -1.34
C ARG A 204 -10.86 17.09 -0.09
N GLU A 205 -9.73 17.76 -0.24
CA GLU A 205 -9.00 18.41 0.86
C GLU A 205 -9.84 19.51 1.51
N GLN A 206 -10.44 20.39 0.71
CA GLN A 206 -11.32 21.46 1.18
C GLN A 206 -12.56 20.93 1.93
N VAL A 207 -13.13 19.80 1.49
CA VAL A 207 -14.22 19.14 2.22
C VAL A 207 -13.68 18.51 3.51
N GLN A 208 -12.54 17.84 3.46
CA GLN A 208 -11.95 17.15 4.60
C GLN A 208 -11.50 18.06 5.75
N THR A 209 -11.07 19.30 5.49
CA THR A 209 -10.72 20.29 6.53
C THR A 209 -11.93 21.04 7.07
N GLY A 210 -13.07 20.99 6.38
CA GLY A 210 -14.23 21.79 6.72
C GLY A 210 -14.86 21.48 8.08
N LEU A 211 -14.63 20.29 8.66
CA LEU A 211 -15.18 19.91 9.98
C LEU A 211 -14.45 20.67 11.08
N GLU A 212 -13.12 20.65 11.05
CA GLU A 212 -12.26 21.40 11.98
C GLU A 212 -12.56 22.90 11.90
N THR A 213 -12.70 23.45 10.69
CA THR A 213 -13.03 24.87 10.51
C THR A 213 -14.38 25.24 11.14
N ARG A 214 -15.39 24.37 11.00
CA ARG A 214 -16.73 24.60 11.58
C ARG A 214 -16.72 24.48 13.10
N ILE A 215 -16.02 23.49 13.65
CA ILE A 215 -15.86 23.31 15.11
C ILE A 215 -15.13 24.50 15.73
N LEU A 216 -14.06 25.00 15.09
CA LEU A 216 -13.36 26.20 15.55
C LEU A 216 -14.29 27.42 15.56
N SER A 217 -15.09 27.61 14.50
CA SER A 217 -16.04 28.73 14.45
C SER A 217 -17.18 28.64 15.46
N SER A 218 -17.66 27.43 15.78
CA SER A 218 -18.70 27.25 16.80
C SER A 218 -18.18 27.51 18.22
N ASN A 219 -16.93 27.12 18.51
CA ASN A 219 -16.31 27.38 19.81
C ASN A 219 -16.08 28.89 20.02
N SER A 220 -15.70 29.63 18.96
CA SER A 220 -15.56 31.08 18.99
C SER A 220 -16.89 31.81 19.20
N ALA A 221 -18.00 31.30 18.69
CA ALA A 221 -19.34 31.87 18.92
C ALA A 221 -19.83 31.65 20.36
N ILE A 222 -19.41 30.55 21.01
CA ILE A 222 -19.75 30.22 22.41
C ILE A 222 -18.94 31.09 23.39
N GLU A 223 -17.68 31.43 23.10
CA GLU A 223 -16.87 32.32 23.95
C GLU A 223 -17.31 33.80 23.90
N VAL A 224 -17.88 34.27 22.79
CA VAL A 224 -18.32 35.67 22.62
C VAL A 224 -19.63 35.97 23.37
N GLY A 225 -20.37 34.95 23.82
CA GLY A 225 -21.59 35.11 24.60
C GLY A 225 -21.40 35.55 26.06
N SER A 226 -20.16 35.56 26.59
CA SER A 226 -19.90 35.73 28.03
C SER A 226 -19.19 37.01 28.48
N VAL A 227 -18.88 37.97 27.61
CA VAL A 227 -18.34 39.27 28.06
C VAL A 227 -18.82 40.40 27.15
N ALA A 228 -19.81 41.16 27.60
CA ALA A 228 -20.07 42.51 27.08
C ALA A 228 -19.27 43.52 27.92
N PRO A 229 -18.27 44.22 27.37
CA PRO A 229 -17.73 45.39 28.02
C PRO A 229 -18.51 46.63 27.58
N LEU A 230 -19.12 47.31 28.56
CA LEU A 230 -19.51 48.71 28.43
C LEU A 230 -18.27 49.55 28.10
N TYR A 231 -18.23 50.17 26.93
CA TYR A 231 -17.38 51.35 26.71
C TYR A 231 -18.13 52.42 25.91
N THR A 232 -18.33 53.54 26.59
CA THR A 232 -18.72 54.86 26.08
C THR A 232 -17.58 55.56 25.35
N SER A 233 -17.96 56.39 24.37
CA SER A 233 -17.27 57.60 23.89
C SER A 233 -16.10 57.46 22.89
N GLY A 234 -16.43 57.72 21.63
CA GLY A 234 -15.85 58.83 20.85
C GLY A 234 -14.51 58.60 20.13
N THR A 235 -14.55 58.38 18.82
CA THR A 235 -13.75 59.20 17.87
C THR A 235 -14.23 59.00 16.43
N THR A 236 -14.37 60.12 15.74
CA THR A 236 -14.67 60.32 14.32
C THR A 236 -13.70 59.59 13.39
N THR A 237 -14.22 58.76 12.49
CA THR A 237 -13.52 58.31 11.28
C THR A 237 -14.43 58.47 10.06
N ILE A 238 -14.21 59.59 9.37
CA ILE A 238 -14.33 59.88 7.93
C ILE A 238 -15.10 58.84 7.11
N GLU A 239 -16.32 59.20 6.70
CA GLU A 239 -17.08 58.54 5.64
C GLU A 239 -16.45 58.84 4.28
N LEU A 240 -15.99 57.79 3.59
CA LEU A 240 -15.78 57.79 2.14
C LEU A 240 -17.05 57.26 1.46
N PRO A 241 -17.60 57.93 0.44
CA PRO A 241 -18.81 57.48 -0.22
C PRO A 241 -18.50 56.28 -1.11
N THR A 242 -18.75 55.07 -0.61
CA THR A 242 -18.77 53.88 -1.47
C THR A 242 -20.03 53.95 -2.34
N GLN A 243 -19.81 54.17 -3.64
CA GLN A 243 -20.84 54.08 -4.66
C GLN A 243 -21.64 52.78 -4.52
N ASP A 244 -22.94 52.94 -4.30
CA ASP A 244 -23.97 51.92 -4.50
C ASP A 244 -23.85 51.33 -5.92
N THR A 245 -23.16 50.20 -6.03
CA THR A 245 -23.40 49.25 -7.12
C THR A 245 -24.24 48.11 -6.56
N GLN A 246 -25.52 48.44 -6.31
CA GLN A 246 -26.56 47.44 -6.11
C GLN A 246 -26.67 46.57 -7.37
N THR A 247 -25.93 45.47 -7.40
CA THR A 247 -26.03 44.47 -8.47
C THR A 247 -27.46 43.91 -8.52
N LEU A 248 -27.97 43.66 -9.72
CA LEU A 248 -29.32 43.11 -9.98
C LEU A 248 -29.66 41.88 -9.11
N GLY A 249 -28.64 41.10 -8.72
CA GLY A 249 -28.76 39.95 -7.84
C GLY A 249 -29.24 40.29 -6.42
N VAL A 250 -28.73 41.37 -5.81
CA VAL A 250 -29.13 41.81 -4.45
C VAL A 250 -30.56 42.36 -4.44
N ARG A 251 -30.99 42.99 -5.55
CA ARG A 251 -32.35 43.50 -5.75
C ARG A 251 -33.40 42.38 -5.92
N MET A 252 -33.01 41.21 -6.45
CA MET A 252 -33.88 40.03 -6.52
C MET A 252 -33.89 39.25 -5.21
N GLU A 253 -32.75 39.12 -4.52
CA GLU A 253 -32.62 38.37 -3.26
C GLU A 253 -33.45 39.02 -2.12
N ASN A 254 -33.47 40.35 -2.04
CA ASN A 254 -34.32 41.10 -1.08
C ASN A 254 -35.83 41.06 -1.41
N ARG A 255 -36.23 40.71 -2.65
CA ARG A 255 -37.66 40.58 -3.04
C ARG A 255 -38.28 39.24 -2.61
N PHE A 256 -37.47 38.19 -2.44
CA PHE A 256 -37.97 36.86 -2.05
C PHE A 256 -38.22 36.70 -0.55
N GLN A 257 -37.66 37.59 0.29
CA GLN A 257 -37.85 37.55 1.75
C GLN A 257 -39.22 38.06 2.22
N GLY A 258 -39.97 38.78 1.38
CA GLY A 258 -41.32 39.29 1.69
C GLY A 258 -42.49 38.39 1.26
N ILE A 259 -42.24 37.16 0.81
CA ILE A 259 -43.27 36.27 0.26
C ILE A 259 -43.91 35.44 1.40
N PRO A 260 -45.24 35.46 1.56
CA PRO A 260 -45.95 34.60 2.53
C PRO A 260 -45.58 33.11 2.37
N GLN A 261 -45.42 32.40 3.49
CA GLN A 261 -44.97 30.99 3.54
C GLN A 261 -45.81 30.06 2.64
N ALA A 262 -47.11 30.32 2.51
CA ALA A 262 -48.03 29.57 1.64
C ALA A 262 -47.71 29.75 0.13
N ILE A 263 -47.35 30.96 -0.30
CA ILE A 263 -46.98 31.24 -1.70
C ILE A 263 -45.62 30.62 -2.03
N ARG A 264 -44.68 30.69 -1.09
CA ARG A 264 -43.37 30.02 -1.21
C ARG A 264 -43.52 28.50 -1.33
N LEU A 265 -44.39 27.90 -0.52
CA LEU A 265 -44.74 26.47 -0.61
C LEU A 265 -45.38 26.13 -1.96
N GLY A 266 -46.32 26.94 -2.43
CA GLY A 266 -46.97 26.77 -3.74
C GLY A 266 -45.99 26.82 -4.91
N LEU A 267 -45.03 27.75 -4.88
CA LEU A 267 -43.98 27.86 -5.91
C LEU A 267 -43.03 26.66 -5.90
N ILE A 268 -42.65 26.14 -4.72
CA ILE A 268 -41.81 24.94 -4.60
C ILE A 268 -42.54 23.72 -5.17
N LEU A 269 -43.81 23.51 -4.79
CA LEU A 269 -44.61 22.39 -5.30
C LEU A 269 -44.82 22.46 -6.81
N PHE A 270 -45.13 23.64 -7.34
CA PHE A 270 -45.23 23.87 -8.77
C PHE A 270 -43.92 23.56 -9.49
N GLY A 271 -42.79 24.01 -8.94
CA GLY A 271 -41.45 23.71 -9.47
C GLY A 271 -41.13 22.21 -9.46
N MET A 272 -41.51 21.48 -8.41
CA MET A 272 -41.34 20.02 -8.32
C MET A 272 -42.18 19.27 -9.36
N VAL A 273 -43.44 19.67 -9.56
CA VAL A 273 -44.32 19.08 -10.58
C VAL A 273 -43.76 19.34 -11.97
N LEU A 274 -43.31 20.58 -12.25
CA LEU A 274 -42.69 20.91 -13.52
C LEU A 274 -41.43 20.07 -13.77
N LEU A 275 -40.56 19.94 -12.77
CA LEU A 275 -39.35 19.12 -12.87
C LEU A 275 -39.68 17.63 -13.12
N PHE A 276 -40.68 17.09 -12.44
CA PHE A 276 -41.13 15.71 -12.66
C PHE A 276 -41.61 15.49 -14.10
N VAL A 277 -42.42 16.42 -14.63
CA VAL A 277 -42.88 16.37 -16.03
C VAL A 277 -41.70 16.46 -17.00
N VAL A 278 -40.73 17.35 -16.74
CA VAL A 278 -39.51 17.45 -17.55
C VAL A 278 -38.72 16.15 -17.55
N VAL A 279 -38.50 15.52 -16.39
CA VAL A 279 -37.82 14.21 -16.31
C VAL A 279 -38.60 13.13 -17.08
N ALA A 280 -39.92 13.09 -16.95
CA ALA A 280 -40.77 12.15 -17.69
C ALA A 280 -40.66 12.33 -19.21
N LEU A 281 -40.65 13.59 -19.68
CA LEU A 281 -40.48 13.93 -21.09
C LEU A 281 -39.07 13.57 -21.60
N LEU A 282 -38.03 13.85 -20.81
CA LEU A 282 -36.65 13.50 -21.16
C LEU A 282 -36.45 11.99 -21.25
N LEU A 283 -37.12 11.18 -20.43
CA LEU A 283 -37.03 9.71 -20.47
C LEU A 283 -37.94 9.07 -21.53
N ARG A 284 -38.85 9.82 -22.15
CA ARG A 284 -39.78 9.32 -23.18
C ARG A 284 -39.09 8.66 -24.37
N PRO A 285 -37.99 9.18 -24.95
CA PRO A 285 -37.31 8.53 -26.07
C PRO A 285 -36.75 7.14 -25.70
N ILE A 286 -36.22 6.98 -24.48
CA ILE A 286 -35.78 5.66 -23.97
C ILE A 286 -36.95 4.69 -23.91
N ARG A 287 -38.10 5.15 -23.39
CA ARG A 287 -39.31 4.34 -23.31
C ARG A 287 -39.77 3.86 -24.70
N LEU A 288 -39.84 4.78 -25.65
CA LEU A 288 -40.32 4.49 -27.01
C LEU A 288 -39.34 3.61 -27.80
N SER A 289 -38.04 3.79 -27.57
CA SER A 289 -36.99 2.98 -28.16
C SER A 289 -36.97 1.56 -27.55
N LEU A 290 -36.63 1.41 -26.27
CA LEU A 290 -36.44 0.09 -25.66
C LEU A 290 -37.71 -0.78 -25.62
N PHE A 291 -38.90 -0.15 -25.67
CA PHE A 291 -40.18 -0.82 -25.57
C PHE A 291 -41.09 -0.54 -26.77
N SER A 292 -40.54 -0.60 -27.99
CA SER A 292 -41.30 -0.43 -29.23
C SER A 292 -42.48 -1.41 -29.38
N TRP A 293 -42.40 -2.57 -28.73
CA TRP A 293 -43.47 -3.58 -28.61
C TRP A 293 -44.60 -3.19 -27.65
N TYR A 294 -44.49 -2.10 -26.90
CA TYR A 294 -45.54 -1.64 -25.97
C TYR A 294 -46.91 -1.48 -26.66
N ALA A 295 -46.92 -1.02 -27.91
CA ALA A 295 -48.14 -0.81 -28.68
C ALA A 295 -48.89 -2.12 -29.03
N THR A 296 -48.22 -3.26 -29.00
CA THR A 296 -48.81 -4.57 -29.33
C THR A 296 -49.40 -5.30 -28.11
N LEU A 297 -49.27 -4.74 -26.90
CA LEU A 297 -49.73 -5.36 -25.66
C LEU A 297 -51.25 -5.19 -25.40
N PRO A 298 -51.91 -6.18 -24.75
CA PRO A 298 -53.27 -6.04 -24.26
C PRO A 298 -53.44 -4.84 -23.32
N ARG A 299 -54.65 -4.26 -23.26
CA ARG A 299 -54.93 -3.03 -22.50
C ARG A 299 -54.53 -3.17 -21.02
N VAL A 300 -54.86 -4.26 -20.35
CA VAL A 300 -54.53 -4.47 -18.92
C VAL A 300 -53.01 -4.48 -18.69
N VAL A 301 -52.25 -5.15 -19.56
CA VAL A 301 -50.78 -5.22 -19.48
C VAL A 301 -50.13 -3.85 -19.73
N ARG A 302 -50.72 -3.04 -20.63
CA ARG A 302 -50.27 -1.65 -20.85
C ARG A 302 -50.47 -0.80 -19.60
N TRP A 303 -51.58 -0.94 -18.89
CA TRP A 303 -51.81 -0.18 -17.65
C TRP A 303 -50.81 -0.55 -16.57
N THR A 304 -50.52 -1.85 -16.39
CA THR A 304 -49.47 -2.28 -15.45
C THR A 304 -48.09 -1.77 -15.86
N PHE A 305 -47.79 -1.75 -17.15
CA PHE A 305 -46.53 -1.20 -17.68
C PHE A 305 -46.44 0.32 -17.46
N ASP A 306 -47.51 1.06 -17.75
CA ASP A 306 -47.58 2.51 -17.57
C ASP A 306 -47.39 2.90 -16.10
N LEU A 307 -48.08 2.22 -15.18
CA LEU A 307 -47.91 2.41 -13.74
C LEU A 307 -46.48 2.08 -13.29
N SER A 308 -45.90 0.99 -13.81
CA SER A 308 -44.51 0.62 -13.52
C SER A 308 -43.52 1.68 -14.04
N TRP A 309 -43.74 2.20 -15.25
CA TRP A 309 -42.92 3.25 -15.83
C TRP A 309 -43.02 4.57 -15.06
N ILE A 310 -44.22 4.96 -14.65
CA ILE A 310 -44.42 6.12 -13.77
C ILE A 310 -43.66 5.90 -12.45
N GLY A 311 -43.70 4.69 -11.89
CA GLY A 311 -42.90 4.31 -10.72
C GLY A 311 -41.39 4.48 -10.94
N ILE A 312 -40.85 4.05 -12.08
CA ILE A 312 -39.43 4.24 -12.44
C ILE A 312 -39.09 5.72 -12.53
N VAL A 313 -39.92 6.53 -13.20
CA VAL A 313 -39.72 7.99 -13.29
C VAL A 313 -39.74 8.62 -11.91
N ALA A 314 -40.64 8.22 -11.02
CA ALA A 314 -40.71 8.67 -9.64
C ALA A 314 -39.46 8.29 -8.83
N LEU A 315 -38.92 7.09 -9.01
CA LEU A 315 -37.68 6.65 -8.37
C LEU A 315 -36.47 7.48 -8.84
N ILE A 316 -36.35 7.72 -10.15
CA ILE A 316 -35.28 8.56 -10.72
C ILE A 316 -35.41 9.99 -10.19
N PHE A 317 -36.63 10.54 -10.19
CA PHE A 317 -36.91 11.87 -9.66
C PHE A 317 -36.52 11.98 -8.19
N ALA A 318 -36.90 11.00 -7.36
CA ALA A 318 -36.52 10.94 -5.95
C ALA A 318 -34.99 10.88 -5.77
N GLY A 319 -34.29 10.07 -6.56
CA GLY A 319 -32.83 9.98 -6.53
C GLY A 319 -32.13 11.28 -6.92
N LEU A 320 -32.66 12.04 -7.89
CA LEU A 320 -32.14 13.34 -8.29
C LEU A 320 -32.33 14.40 -7.20
N LEU A 321 -33.40 14.31 -6.39
CA LEU A 321 -33.66 15.21 -5.28
C LEU A 321 -32.85 14.86 -4.01
N ALA A 322 -32.53 13.59 -3.80
CA ALA A 322 -31.87 13.08 -2.60
C ALA A 322 -30.59 13.86 -2.18
N PRO A 323 -29.63 14.19 -3.07
CA PRO A 323 -28.43 14.92 -2.66
C PRO A 323 -28.66 16.42 -2.42
N LEU A 324 -29.79 17.01 -2.85
CA LEU A 324 -29.99 18.46 -2.83
C LEU A 324 -30.02 19.07 -1.42
N GLU A 325 -30.59 18.36 -0.43
CA GLU A 325 -30.57 18.80 0.97
C GLU A 325 -29.13 18.96 1.47
N THR A 326 -28.29 17.97 1.15
CA THR A 326 -26.87 17.93 1.53
C THR A 326 -26.05 19.02 0.83
N LEU A 327 -26.27 19.15 -0.47
CA LEU A 327 -25.55 20.09 -1.31
C LEU A 327 -25.92 21.54 -0.98
N GLY A 328 -27.20 21.81 -0.74
CA GLY A 328 -27.67 23.12 -0.32
C GLY A 328 -27.16 23.51 1.07
N TRP A 329 -27.12 22.55 2.02
CA TRP A 329 -26.51 22.76 3.34
C TRP A 329 -25.02 23.11 3.22
N TRP A 330 -24.27 22.38 2.39
CA TRP A 330 -22.84 22.68 2.17
C TRP A 330 -22.61 24.04 1.52
N ALA A 331 -23.47 24.40 0.56
CA ALA A 331 -23.38 25.66 -0.17
C ALA A 331 -23.90 26.87 0.63
N GLY A 332 -24.43 26.67 1.84
CA GLY A 332 -24.97 27.74 2.69
C GLY A 332 -26.33 28.27 2.22
N TRP A 333 -27.06 27.55 1.36
CA TRP A 333 -28.34 27.99 0.79
C TRP A 333 -29.49 28.03 1.81
N PHE A 334 -29.30 27.41 2.98
CA PHE A 334 -30.30 27.29 4.03
C PHE A 334 -29.97 28.09 5.31
N GLY A 335 -28.88 28.88 5.33
CA GLY A 335 -28.35 29.55 6.53
C GLY A 335 -27.29 28.72 7.29
N ASP A 336 -26.47 29.37 8.11
CA ASP A 336 -25.36 28.73 8.86
C ASP A 336 -25.78 28.14 10.22
N GLU A 337 -26.98 28.44 10.71
CA GLU A 337 -27.46 27.92 11.99
C GLU A 337 -28.00 26.50 11.81
N LEU A 338 -27.26 25.52 12.32
CA LEU A 338 -27.83 24.23 12.69
C LEU A 338 -28.79 24.52 13.85
N GLU A 339 -30.10 24.54 13.58
CA GLU A 339 -31.15 24.53 14.60
C GLU A 339 -31.03 23.24 15.41
N THR A 340 -30.13 23.23 16.38
CA THR A 340 -30.11 22.25 17.46
C THR A 340 -31.26 22.65 18.37
N LYS A 341 -32.49 22.30 17.99
CA LYS A 341 -33.63 22.41 18.91
C LYS A 341 -33.23 21.69 20.18
N GLU A 342 -33.40 22.39 21.30
CA GLU A 342 -33.12 21.93 22.66
C GLU A 342 -33.73 20.54 22.89
N LEU A 343 -32.95 19.48 22.68
CA LEU A 343 -33.22 18.20 23.30
C LEU A 343 -33.12 18.47 24.80
N SER A 344 -34.25 18.30 25.48
CA SER A 344 -34.51 18.82 26.83
C SER A 344 -33.31 18.62 27.76
N GLN A 345 -32.87 19.73 28.36
CA GLN A 345 -31.90 19.75 29.45
C GLN A 345 -32.43 18.87 30.58
N THR A 346 -32.08 17.59 30.54
CA THR A 346 -32.15 16.74 31.73
C THR A 346 -30.93 17.15 32.52
N THR A 347 -31.16 17.77 33.67
CA THR A 347 -30.13 18.31 34.55
C THR A 347 -29.19 17.18 34.96
N VAL A 348 -28.06 17.02 34.25
CA VAL A 348 -27.04 16.04 34.62
C VAL A 348 -26.37 16.56 35.88
N SER A 349 -26.71 15.93 37.00
CA SER A 349 -25.98 16.05 38.26
C SER A 349 -24.50 15.82 38.00
N GLN A 350 -23.67 16.82 38.31
CA GLN A 350 -22.22 16.73 38.33
C GLN A 350 -21.78 15.65 39.33
N ALA A 351 -21.60 14.44 38.83
CA ALA A 351 -20.61 13.49 39.34
C ALA A 351 -19.86 13.01 38.10
N SER A 352 -18.59 13.37 37.96
CA SER A 352 -17.75 12.92 36.85
C SER A 352 -17.51 11.41 36.98
N LYS A 353 -18.46 10.59 36.50
CA LYS A 353 -18.23 9.16 36.34
C LYS A 353 -17.19 9.02 35.22
N GLN A 354 -16.04 8.41 35.55
CA GLN A 354 -14.98 8.21 34.58
C GLN A 354 -15.44 7.14 33.57
N VAL A 355 -15.84 7.58 32.37
CA VAL A 355 -16.30 6.74 31.27
C VAL A 355 -15.09 6.15 30.55
N ASP A 356 -15.04 4.83 30.43
CA ASP A 356 -13.96 4.09 29.77
C ASP A 356 -14.19 3.93 28.26
N ARG A 357 -15.44 4.02 27.79
CA ARG A 357 -15.81 3.89 26.37
C ARG A 357 -17.18 4.51 26.08
N TYR A 358 -17.31 5.15 24.91
CA TYR A 358 -18.60 5.60 24.39
C TYR A 358 -19.07 4.65 23.29
N VAL A 359 -20.33 4.19 23.39
CA VAL A 359 -20.98 3.33 22.40
C VAL A 359 -22.07 4.15 21.71
N VAL A 360 -21.97 4.36 20.41
CA VAL A 360 -22.94 5.15 19.65
C VAL A 360 -23.79 4.22 18.79
N TYR A 361 -25.12 4.28 18.92
CA TYR A 361 -26.03 3.50 18.09
C TYR A 361 -26.53 4.30 16.88
N LEU A 362 -26.46 3.69 15.70
CA LEU A 362 -26.80 4.25 14.40
C LEU A 362 -27.84 3.38 13.70
N ASP A 363 -29.05 3.90 13.60
CA ASP A 363 -30.21 3.15 13.08
C ASP A 363 -30.19 2.94 11.55
N GLY A 364 -31.01 2.00 11.10
CA GLY A 364 -31.16 1.59 9.70
C GLY A 364 -32.10 2.48 8.87
N VAL A 365 -32.37 2.05 7.63
CA VAL A 365 -33.15 2.82 6.65
C VAL A 365 -34.62 3.04 7.03
N GLY A 366 -35.09 2.40 8.09
CA GLY A 366 -36.41 2.63 8.66
C GLY A 366 -36.55 3.95 9.44
N GLN A 367 -35.46 4.64 9.78
CA GLN A 367 -35.51 5.83 10.62
C GLN A 367 -36.32 6.99 9.97
N SER A 368 -37.45 7.37 10.58
CA SER A 368 -38.31 8.49 10.14
C SER A 368 -38.32 9.67 11.13
N GLY A 369 -38.05 9.40 12.41
CA GLY A 369 -38.07 10.34 13.51
C GLY A 369 -37.16 9.90 14.66
N GLU A 370 -37.32 10.52 15.83
CA GLU A 370 -36.52 10.20 17.03
C GLU A 370 -36.90 8.84 17.65
N ALA A 371 -38.12 8.36 17.39
CA ALA A 371 -38.58 7.04 17.83
C ALA A 371 -38.00 5.91 16.98
N TYR A 372 -37.54 4.85 17.65
CA TYR A 372 -37.02 3.63 17.03
C TYR A 372 -38.13 2.65 16.69
N THR A 373 -37.91 1.78 15.71
CA THR A 373 -38.84 0.67 15.43
C THR A 373 -38.87 -0.32 16.59
N PRO A 374 -39.95 -1.12 16.76
CA PRO A 374 -40.11 -1.98 17.93
C PRO A 374 -38.93 -2.94 18.17
N ASP A 375 -38.41 -3.55 17.10
CA ASP A 375 -37.24 -4.44 17.14
C ASP A 375 -35.95 -3.74 17.59
N VAL A 376 -35.76 -2.49 17.20
CA VAL A 376 -34.62 -1.67 17.61
C VAL A 376 -34.78 -1.19 19.06
N GLU A 377 -36.00 -0.85 19.48
CA GLU A 377 -36.29 -0.47 20.87
C GLU A 377 -36.07 -1.66 21.82
N ASP A 378 -36.51 -2.86 21.43
CA ASP A 378 -36.25 -4.10 22.16
C ASP A 378 -34.73 -4.35 22.28
N PHE A 379 -33.98 -4.17 21.18
CA PHE A 379 -32.53 -4.28 21.18
C PHE A 379 -31.85 -3.28 22.12
N LEU A 380 -32.21 -1.99 22.05
CA LEU A 380 -31.62 -0.96 22.90
C LEU A 380 -32.00 -1.14 24.37
N THR A 381 -33.23 -1.58 24.65
CA THR A 381 -33.71 -1.88 26.01
C THR A 381 -32.98 -3.08 26.60
N ALA A 382 -32.60 -4.07 25.79
CA ALA A 382 -31.77 -5.19 26.22
C ALA A 382 -30.28 -4.81 26.37
N LEU A 383 -29.75 -3.96 25.49
CA LEU A 383 -28.33 -3.59 25.47
C LEU A 383 -27.93 -2.65 26.62
N ASP A 384 -28.71 -1.57 26.84
CA ASP A 384 -28.40 -0.52 27.82
C ASP A 384 -28.08 -1.06 29.23
N PRO A 385 -28.91 -1.93 29.85
CA PRO A 385 -28.61 -2.50 31.17
C PRO A 385 -27.51 -3.57 31.14
N ALA A 386 -27.16 -4.12 29.98
CA ALA A 386 -26.13 -5.15 29.84
C ALA A 386 -24.71 -4.59 29.64
N LEU A 387 -24.60 -3.29 29.33
CA LEU A 387 -23.32 -2.61 29.20
C LEU A 387 -22.64 -2.44 30.58
N PRO A 388 -21.30 -2.58 30.66
CA PRO A 388 -20.57 -2.31 31.89
C PRO A 388 -20.80 -0.90 32.43
N GLU A 389 -20.78 -0.72 33.75
CA GLU A 389 -21.11 0.57 34.41
C GLU A 389 -20.29 1.80 33.98
N ARG A 390 -19.13 1.58 33.32
CA ARG A 390 -18.23 2.61 32.80
C ARG A 390 -18.31 2.80 31.29
N MET A 391 -19.28 2.22 30.61
CA MET A 391 -19.58 2.48 29.19
C MET A 391 -20.84 3.34 29.06
N GLU A 392 -20.79 4.36 28.21
CA GLU A 392 -21.91 5.29 27.99
C GLU A 392 -22.56 5.05 26.62
N LEU A 393 -23.87 4.79 26.59
CA LEU A 393 -24.65 4.58 25.36
C LEU A 393 -25.24 5.89 24.81
N VAL A 394 -24.83 6.25 23.60
CA VAL A 394 -25.30 7.41 22.85
C VAL A 394 -26.37 6.96 21.85
N ARG A 395 -27.62 7.34 22.11
CA ARG A 395 -28.80 7.10 21.24
C ARG A 395 -29.54 8.40 20.86
N GLY A 396 -30.50 8.30 19.93
CA GLY A 396 -31.36 9.39 19.46
C GLY A 396 -30.82 10.25 18.31
N LEU A 397 -29.76 9.81 17.61
CA LEU A 397 -29.14 10.59 16.53
C LEU A 397 -29.87 10.38 15.19
N MET A 398 -30.18 11.48 14.47
CA MET A 398 -30.84 11.42 13.16
C MET A 398 -29.82 11.41 12.01
N LEU A 399 -29.53 10.24 11.46
CA LEU A 399 -28.39 10.02 10.55
C LEU A 399 -28.77 10.12 9.07
N TYR A 400 -30.06 10.27 8.79
CA TYR A 400 -30.61 10.43 7.45
C TYR A 400 -30.96 11.90 7.14
N SER A 401 -30.50 12.86 7.95
CA SER A 401 -30.54 14.29 7.65
C SER A 401 -29.29 14.97 8.19
N VAL A 402 -28.54 15.66 7.32
CA VAL A 402 -27.36 16.47 7.74
C VAL A 402 -27.70 17.64 8.66
N ARG A 403 -28.99 17.96 8.80
CA ARG A 403 -29.50 19.01 9.70
C ARG A 403 -30.01 18.45 11.04
N ASN A 404 -29.87 17.14 11.28
CA ASN A 404 -30.43 16.45 12.45
C ASN A 404 -31.94 16.69 12.64
N GLN A 405 -32.70 16.81 11.55
CA GLN A 405 -34.14 17.10 11.58
C GLN A 405 -34.97 15.89 11.11
N ALA A 406 -35.97 15.51 11.92
CA ALA A 406 -36.90 14.41 11.62
C ALA A 406 -37.81 14.70 10.43
N LEU A 407 -38.24 13.66 9.68
CA LEU A 407 -39.16 13.79 8.54
C LEU A 407 -40.56 14.28 8.97
N VAL A 408 -40.94 14.00 10.22
CA VAL A 408 -42.24 14.37 10.82
C VAL A 408 -42.29 15.81 11.35
N SER A 409 -41.15 16.51 11.41
CA SER A 409 -41.03 17.90 11.89
C SER A 409 -41.27 18.93 10.77
N ASP A 410 -41.48 20.22 11.12
CA ASP A 410 -41.98 21.35 10.30
C ASP A 410 -41.37 21.52 8.88
N ARG A 411 -41.77 20.63 7.96
CA ARG A 411 -41.33 20.58 6.56
C ARG A 411 -42.51 20.66 5.59
N PRO A 412 -42.31 21.16 4.35
CA PRO A 412 -43.24 20.95 3.24
C PRO A 412 -43.66 19.48 3.15
N LEU A 413 -44.97 19.21 3.13
CA LEU A 413 -45.56 17.86 3.06
C LEU A 413 -45.34 16.96 4.30
N SER A 414 -45.02 17.51 5.48
CA SER A 414 -44.89 16.72 6.74
C SER A 414 -46.13 15.88 7.09
N TRP A 415 -47.32 16.26 6.61
CA TRP A 415 -48.54 15.48 6.78
C TRP A 415 -48.52 14.14 6.02
N VAL A 416 -47.88 14.09 4.85
CA VAL A 416 -47.70 12.85 4.05
C VAL A 416 -46.77 11.91 4.79
N TRP A 417 -45.66 12.43 5.32
CA TRP A 417 -44.70 11.64 6.09
C TRP A 417 -45.29 11.12 7.40
N ARG A 418 -46.12 11.92 8.10
CA ARG A 418 -46.87 11.46 9.28
C ARG A 418 -47.90 10.37 8.97
N LEU A 419 -48.48 10.37 7.76
CA LEU A 419 -49.39 9.33 7.30
C LEU A 419 -48.63 8.04 6.92
N ALA A 420 -47.54 8.19 6.17
CA ALA A 420 -46.65 7.08 5.80
C ALA A 420 -46.04 6.41 7.04
N ASP A 421 -45.66 7.20 8.05
CA ASP A 421 -45.13 6.69 9.31
C ASP A 421 -46.21 5.91 10.07
N ARG A 422 -47.42 6.46 10.25
CA ARG A 422 -48.56 5.75 10.88
C ARG A 422 -48.86 4.40 10.22
N MET A 423 -48.93 4.35 8.90
CA MET A 423 -49.21 3.10 8.18
C MET A 423 -48.08 2.07 8.32
N ARG A 424 -46.83 2.53 8.47
CA ARG A 424 -45.66 1.67 8.69
C ARG A 424 -45.70 0.99 10.07
N TRP A 425 -46.16 1.70 11.10
CA TRP A 425 -46.32 1.15 12.45
C TRP A 425 -47.41 0.07 12.52
N GLU A 426 -48.46 0.17 11.69
CA GLU A 426 -49.52 -0.84 11.60
C GLU A 426 -49.14 -2.03 10.70
N ASN A 427 -48.40 -1.79 9.61
CA ASN A 427 -47.90 -2.83 8.73
C ASN A 427 -46.57 -2.41 8.06
N PRO A 428 -45.43 -3.04 8.42
CA PRO A 428 -44.13 -2.75 7.84
C PRO A 428 -44.06 -2.92 6.30
N MET A 429 -44.97 -3.70 5.72
CA MET A 429 -45.10 -3.96 4.28
C MET A 429 -46.06 -3.01 3.55
N ALA A 430 -46.65 -2.02 4.24
CA ALA A 430 -47.54 -1.06 3.61
C ALA A 430 -46.82 -0.24 2.52
N LEU A 431 -47.46 -0.06 1.36
CA LEU A 431 -46.91 0.65 0.20
C LEU A 431 -46.42 2.07 0.54
N LEU A 432 -47.13 2.76 1.45
CA LEU A 432 -46.75 4.10 1.91
C LEU A 432 -45.59 4.09 2.91
N GLY A 433 -45.44 3.04 3.73
CA GLY A 433 -44.30 2.85 4.63
C GLY A 433 -42.99 2.60 3.86
N LEU A 434 -43.07 1.90 2.72
CA LEU A 434 -41.94 1.66 1.81
C LEU A 434 -41.30 2.95 1.28
N MET A 435 -42.06 4.06 1.22
CA MET A 435 -41.54 5.35 0.73
C MET A 435 -40.41 5.91 1.60
N VAL A 436 -40.47 5.70 2.93
CA VAL A 436 -39.41 6.11 3.86
C VAL A 436 -38.13 5.31 3.59
N ASN A 437 -38.26 3.99 3.46
CA ASN A 437 -37.14 3.09 3.17
C ASN A 437 -36.49 3.42 1.82
N ILE A 438 -37.28 3.71 0.78
CA ILE A 438 -36.77 4.13 -0.54
C ILE A 438 -36.00 5.45 -0.43
N ARG A 439 -36.54 6.44 0.29
CA ARG A 439 -35.86 7.73 0.48
C ARG A 439 -34.55 7.53 1.22
N ASN A 440 -34.55 6.78 2.32
CA ASN A 440 -33.35 6.54 3.12
C ASN A 440 -32.33 5.66 2.38
N ALA A 441 -32.76 4.72 1.54
CA ALA A 441 -31.86 3.97 0.65
C ALA A 441 -31.14 4.90 -0.36
N TRP A 442 -31.83 5.91 -0.89
CA TRP A 442 -31.15 6.95 -1.69
C TRP A 442 -30.13 7.74 -0.88
N ILE A 443 -30.39 8.01 0.40
CA ILE A 443 -29.44 8.67 1.29
C ILE A 443 -28.22 7.77 1.58
N VAL A 444 -28.41 6.46 1.76
CA VAL A 444 -27.30 5.49 1.80
C VAL A 444 -26.48 5.55 0.50
N ALA A 445 -27.13 5.65 -0.65
CA ALA A 445 -26.45 5.83 -1.94
C ALA A 445 -25.70 7.18 -2.02
N VAL A 446 -26.23 8.26 -1.44
CA VAL A 446 -25.55 9.55 -1.30
C VAL A 446 -24.28 9.42 -0.46
N SER A 447 -24.37 8.77 0.71
CA SER A 447 -23.21 8.50 1.59
C SER A 447 -22.12 7.66 0.88
N ALA A 448 -22.54 6.66 0.08
CA ALA A 448 -21.65 5.75 -0.63
C ALA A 448 -21.02 6.34 -1.91
N ASP A 449 -21.61 7.40 -2.48
CA ASP A 449 -21.13 8.05 -3.70
C ASP A 449 -19.85 8.86 -3.44
N LYS A 450 -18.85 8.72 -4.30
CA LYS A 450 -17.56 9.42 -4.17
C LYS A 450 -17.67 10.95 -4.29
N ARG A 451 -18.76 11.46 -4.88
CA ARG A 451 -18.99 12.88 -5.14
C ARG A 451 -19.78 13.54 -4.02
N TYR A 452 -20.85 12.89 -3.56
CA TYR A 452 -21.75 13.43 -2.54
C TYR A 452 -21.35 13.00 -1.13
N GLY A 453 -20.86 11.76 -1.00
CA GLY A 453 -20.50 11.13 0.27
C GLY A 453 -19.56 11.96 1.13
N PRO A 454 -18.45 12.52 0.62
CA PRO A 454 -17.55 13.31 1.45
C PRO A 454 -18.22 14.49 2.18
N ILE A 455 -19.19 15.15 1.53
CA ILE A 455 -19.96 16.25 2.11
C ILE A 455 -20.99 15.70 3.10
N TYR A 456 -21.73 14.67 2.71
CA TYR A 456 -22.75 14.04 3.54
C TYR A 456 -22.18 13.45 4.83
N ASN A 457 -21.16 12.62 4.70
CA ASN A 457 -20.52 11.87 5.78
C ASN A 457 -19.85 12.78 6.80
N GLN A 458 -19.35 13.94 6.36
CA GLN A 458 -18.88 14.99 7.25
C GLN A 458 -20.02 15.63 8.04
N GLY A 459 -21.17 15.90 7.41
CA GLY A 459 -22.36 16.37 8.12
C GLY A 459 -22.82 15.36 9.19
N ILE A 460 -22.81 14.08 8.87
CA ILE A 460 -23.14 13.02 9.84
C ILE A 460 -22.08 12.91 10.95
N ALA A 461 -20.80 13.07 10.63
CA ALA A 461 -19.75 13.14 11.63
C ALA A 461 -19.99 14.32 12.61
N GLN A 462 -20.45 15.47 12.13
CA GLN A 462 -20.80 16.60 13.01
C GLN A 462 -21.97 16.26 13.94
N VAL A 463 -23.00 15.55 13.45
CA VAL A 463 -24.13 15.11 14.29
C VAL A 463 -23.65 14.18 15.41
N ILE A 464 -22.80 13.20 15.08
CA ILE A 464 -22.22 12.28 16.07
C ILE A 464 -21.31 13.01 17.05
N TYR A 465 -20.46 13.92 16.55
CA TYR A 465 -19.60 14.76 17.37
C TYR A 465 -20.42 15.56 18.39
N ASN A 466 -21.46 16.27 17.96
CA ASN A 466 -22.32 17.04 18.85
C ASN A 466 -23.01 16.16 19.89
N GLY A 467 -23.49 14.98 19.49
CA GLY A 467 -24.12 14.01 20.39
C GLY A 467 -23.17 13.43 21.45
N LEU A 468 -21.87 13.32 21.14
CA LEU A 468 -20.82 12.91 22.08
C LEU A 468 -20.46 14.03 23.05
N ILE A 469 -20.23 15.26 22.55
CA ILE A 469 -19.88 16.41 23.40
C ILE A 469 -21.00 16.73 24.39
N GLN A 470 -22.27 16.67 23.96
CA GLN A 470 -23.44 16.88 24.83
C GLN A 470 -23.51 15.87 25.99
N ARG A 471 -22.90 14.69 25.84
CA ARG A 471 -22.82 13.64 26.87
C ARG A 471 -21.49 13.62 27.62
N GLY A 472 -20.68 14.68 27.50
CA GLY A 472 -19.47 14.87 28.29
C GLY A 472 -18.19 14.29 27.69
N TYR A 473 -18.20 13.82 26.44
CA TYR A 473 -16.97 13.39 25.76
C TYR A 473 -15.98 14.56 25.64
N GLN A 474 -14.73 14.36 26.06
CA GLN A 474 -13.66 15.35 25.90
C GLN A 474 -12.75 14.99 24.72
N PRO A 475 -12.65 15.86 23.68
CA PRO A 475 -11.70 15.66 22.59
C PRO A 475 -10.25 15.55 23.10
N LYS A 476 -9.44 14.69 22.45
CA LYS A 476 -8.01 14.48 22.76
C LYS A 476 -7.68 13.77 24.07
N GLU A 477 -8.67 13.38 24.86
CA GLU A 477 -8.45 12.55 26.06
C GLU A 477 -8.10 11.09 25.71
N GLY A 478 -8.48 10.65 24.50
CA GLY A 478 -8.18 9.31 23.98
C GLY A 478 -9.18 8.22 24.37
N THR A 479 -10.33 8.58 24.96
CA THR A 479 -11.39 7.62 25.29
C THR A 479 -11.90 6.91 24.02
N PRO A 480 -11.90 5.57 23.97
CA PRO A 480 -12.36 4.82 22.80
C PRO A 480 -13.84 5.04 22.46
N ILE A 481 -14.15 4.99 21.16
CA ILE A 481 -15.51 5.10 20.64
C ILE A 481 -15.84 3.88 19.78
N THR A 482 -16.97 3.23 20.06
CA THR A 482 -17.52 2.15 19.22
C THR A 482 -18.83 2.60 18.57
N LEU A 483 -18.91 2.54 17.24
CA LEU A 483 -20.13 2.83 16.49
C LEU A 483 -20.85 1.53 16.16
N ILE A 484 -22.10 1.36 16.63
CA ILE A 484 -22.97 0.23 16.29
C ILE A 484 -23.92 0.67 15.19
N GLY A 485 -23.77 0.13 13.98
CA GLY A 485 -24.60 0.47 12.83
C GLY A 485 -25.48 -0.69 12.36
N TYR A 486 -26.80 -0.49 12.39
CA TYR A 486 -27.77 -1.46 11.86
C TYR A 486 -28.11 -1.17 10.39
N SER A 487 -28.07 -2.19 9.52
CA SER A 487 -28.47 -2.08 8.11
C SER A 487 -27.73 -0.93 7.37
N GLY A 488 -28.45 0.10 6.91
CA GLY A 488 -27.86 1.31 6.31
C GLY A 488 -27.05 2.17 7.28
N GLY A 489 -27.31 2.10 8.59
CA GLY A 489 -26.54 2.77 9.65
C GLY A 489 -25.09 2.31 9.71
N ALA A 490 -24.80 1.08 9.28
CA ALA A 490 -23.43 0.59 9.12
C ALA A 490 -22.65 1.40 8.08
N GLN A 491 -23.27 1.75 6.94
CA GLN A 491 -22.66 2.63 5.93
C GLN A 491 -22.35 4.01 6.53
N MET A 492 -23.28 4.57 7.31
CA MET A 492 -23.09 5.87 7.96
C MET A 492 -21.93 5.83 8.96
N SER A 493 -21.84 4.76 9.74
CA SER A 493 -20.81 4.52 10.75
C SER A 493 -19.40 4.51 10.14
N VAL A 494 -19.16 3.61 9.17
CA VAL A 494 -17.83 3.47 8.54
C VAL A 494 -17.45 4.69 7.69
N ALA A 495 -18.44 5.45 7.21
CA ALA A 495 -18.21 6.61 6.39
C ALA A 495 -17.92 7.88 7.20
N ALA A 496 -18.52 8.02 8.39
CA ALA A 496 -18.28 9.13 9.32
C ALA A 496 -16.98 8.95 10.14
N ALA A 497 -16.61 7.71 10.46
CA ALA A 497 -15.48 7.39 11.33
C ALA A 497 -14.14 8.08 10.96
N PRO A 498 -13.70 8.17 9.68
CA PRO A 498 -12.45 8.87 9.35
C PRO A 498 -12.45 10.37 9.70
N TYR A 499 -13.62 11.01 9.67
CA TYR A 499 -13.78 12.42 10.03
C TYR A 499 -13.81 12.59 11.55
N LEU A 500 -14.53 11.71 12.26
CA LEU A 500 -14.56 11.69 13.73
C LEU A 500 -13.18 11.43 14.32
N ARG A 501 -12.45 10.42 13.81
CA ARG A 501 -11.08 10.09 14.27
C ARG A 501 -10.14 11.28 14.15
N ARG A 502 -10.27 12.07 13.08
CA ARG A 502 -9.46 13.28 12.88
C ARG A 502 -9.85 14.39 13.86
N ALA A 503 -11.14 14.62 14.06
CA ALA A 503 -11.62 15.70 14.92
C ALA A 503 -11.44 15.41 16.42
N LEU A 504 -11.54 14.15 16.82
CA LEU A 504 -11.48 13.72 18.23
C LEU A 504 -10.11 13.18 18.65
N GLU A 505 -9.23 12.87 17.68
CA GLU A 505 -7.91 12.26 17.87
C GLU A 505 -7.95 10.93 18.67
N THR A 506 -9.01 10.14 18.48
CA THR A 506 -9.23 8.86 19.18
C THR A 506 -9.39 7.68 18.22
N GLU A 507 -9.25 6.47 18.75
CA GLU A 507 -9.52 5.22 18.04
C GLU A 507 -11.04 5.00 17.89
N ILE A 508 -11.43 4.53 16.71
CA ILE A 508 -12.85 4.28 16.39
C ILE A 508 -13.00 2.87 15.83
N GLU A 509 -13.82 2.09 16.51
CA GLU A 509 -14.27 0.76 16.11
C GLU A 509 -15.70 0.83 15.59
N VAL A 510 -16.05 -0.12 14.72
CA VAL A 510 -17.41 -0.23 14.20
C VAL A 510 -17.93 -1.66 14.36
N ILE A 511 -19.11 -1.81 14.94
CA ILE A 511 -19.88 -3.05 14.94
C ILE A 511 -21.03 -2.85 13.94
N SER A 512 -21.08 -3.68 12.91
CA SER A 512 -22.11 -3.65 11.88
C SER A 512 -23.05 -4.83 12.08
N LEU A 513 -24.34 -4.53 12.22
CA LEU A 513 -25.42 -5.52 12.34
C LEU A 513 -26.17 -5.58 11.01
N GLY A 514 -26.02 -6.66 10.24
CA GLY A 514 -26.67 -6.83 8.92
C GLY A 514 -26.31 -5.73 7.90
N GLY A 515 -25.14 -5.12 8.03
CA GLY A 515 -24.86 -3.84 7.37
C GLY A 515 -24.63 -3.88 5.84
N VAL A 516 -25.15 -2.87 5.15
CA VAL A 516 -24.93 -2.68 3.69
C VAL A 516 -23.98 -1.51 3.47
N MET A 517 -22.69 -1.82 3.32
CA MET A 517 -21.61 -0.82 3.24
C MET A 517 -20.89 -0.82 1.89
N SER A 518 -20.44 0.37 1.47
CA SER A 518 -19.69 0.60 0.24
C SER A 518 -18.20 0.30 0.38
N ALA A 519 -17.63 -0.37 -0.63
CA ALA A 519 -16.18 -0.56 -0.74
C ALA A 519 -15.38 0.74 -0.96
N ASN A 520 -16.06 1.88 -1.16
CA ASN A 520 -15.44 3.20 -1.31
C ASN A 520 -15.03 3.83 0.03
N ASN A 521 -15.58 3.35 1.15
CA ASN A 521 -15.18 3.83 2.48
C ASN A 521 -13.74 3.38 2.78
N ASN A 522 -12.97 4.22 3.48
CA ASN A 522 -11.59 3.90 3.78
C ASN A 522 -11.48 3.08 5.08
N PHE A 523 -11.85 1.81 5.01
CA PHE A 523 -11.82 0.86 6.14
C PHE A 523 -10.45 0.76 6.82
N LEU A 524 -9.36 1.12 6.13
CA LEU A 524 -8.01 1.10 6.68
C LEU A 524 -7.78 2.13 7.80
N LYS A 525 -8.65 3.15 7.89
CA LYS A 525 -8.61 4.18 8.93
C LYS A 525 -9.36 3.80 10.21
N LEU A 526 -10.20 2.77 10.14
CA LEU A 526 -10.83 2.20 11.33
C LEU A 526 -9.78 1.45 12.14
N GLU A 527 -10.03 1.33 13.44
CA GLU A 527 -9.30 0.37 14.25
C GLU A 527 -9.70 -1.03 13.83
N HIS A 528 -11.00 -1.32 13.95
CA HIS A 528 -11.60 -2.56 13.46
C HIS A 528 -13.05 -2.36 13.00
N LEU A 529 -13.51 -3.22 12.08
CA LEU A 529 -14.90 -3.42 11.71
C LEU A 529 -15.32 -4.86 12.01
N TYR A 530 -16.22 -5.04 12.96
CA TYR A 530 -16.89 -6.31 13.21
C TYR A 530 -18.19 -6.33 12.41
N HIS A 531 -18.27 -7.17 11.38
CA HIS A 531 -19.42 -7.28 10.49
C HIS A 531 -20.22 -8.54 10.81
N LEU A 532 -21.24 -8.39 11.65
CA LEU A 532 -22.14 -9.45 12.10
C LEU A 532 -23.29 -9.59 11.11
N VAL A 533 -23.45 -10.79 10.54
CA VAL A 533 -24.42 -11.05 9.47
C VAL A 533 -25.09 -12.40 9.68
N GLY A 534 -26.41 -12.46 9.57
CA GLY A 534 -27.14 -13.73 9.54
C GLY A 534 -27.01 -14.42 8.18
N ASP A 535 -26.91 -15.75 8.17
CA ASP A 535 -26.75 -16.55 6.94
C ASP A 535 -27.96 -16.44 5.99
N GLN A 536 -29.13 -16.02 6.51
CA GLN A 536 -30.36 -15.80 5.75
C GLN A 536 -30.67 -14.30 5.56
N ASP A 537 -29.73 -13.40 5.89
CA ASP A 537 -29.89 -11.96 5.69
C ASP A 537 -29.79 -11.57 4.21
N SER A 538 -30.96 -11.46 3.56
CA SER A 538 -31.06 -11.07 2.16
C SER A 538 -30.65 -9.61 1.88
N VAL A 539 -30.66 -8.73 2.88
CA VAL A 539 -30.29 -7.32 2.72
C VAL A 539 -28.78 -7.16 2.77
N ALA A 540 -28.10 -7.78 3.74
CA ALA A 540 -26.64 -7.80 3.81
C ALA A 540 -26.02 -8.41 2.55
N ALA A 541 -26.67 -9.44 1.99
CA ALA A 541 -26.27 -10.08 0.73
C ALA A 541 -26.28 -9.13 -0.49
N LEU A 542 -27.05 -8.03 -0.45
CA LEU A 542 -27.04 -7.00 -1.50
C LEU A 542 -25.73 -6.19 -1.50
N GLY A 543 -24.99 -6.15 -0.40
CA GLY A 543 -23.75 -5.37 -0.28
C GLY A 543 -22.73 -5.66 -1.40
N PRO A 544 -22.29 -6.92 -1.60
CA PRO A 544 -21.38 -7.29 -2.69
C PRO A 544 -21.97 -7.17 -4.10
N LEU A 545 -23.29 -7.08 -4.25
CA LEU A 545 -23.97 -6.85 -5.54
C LEU A 545 -23.97 -5.35 -5.90
N LEU A 546 -24.41 -4.50 -4.96
CA LEU A 546 -24.48 -3.05 -5.14
C LEU A 546 -23.10 -2.39 -5.14
N PHE A 547 -22.12 -3.00 -4.45
CA PHE A 547 -20.75 -2.50 -4.35
C PHE A 547 -19.77 -3.55 -4.86
N PRO A 548 -19.52 -3.60 -6.19
CA PRO A 548 -18.64 -4.59 -6.81
C PRO A 548 -17.25 -4.63 -6.18
N GLY A 549 -16.76 -3.51 -5.64
CA GLY A 549 -15.48 -3.44 -4.92
C GLY A 549 -15.39 -4.34 -3.68
N ARG A 550 -16.48 -4.90 -3.16
CA ARG A 550 -16.45 -5.95 -2.11
C ARG A 550 -16.15 -7.35 -2.65
N ARG A 551 -16.13 -7.55 -3.97
CA ARG A 551 -15.83 -8.84 -4.62
C ARG A 551 -14.31 -9.09 -4.63
N LYS A 552 -13.91 -10.35 -4.50
CA LYS A 552 -12.49 -10.78 -4.41
C LYS A 552 -11.61 -10.38 -5.61
N TRP A 553 -12.19 -10.22 -6.80
CA TRP A 553 -11.45 -9.82 -8.02
C TRP A 553 -11.08 -8.32 -8.08
N PHE A 554 -11.50 -7.52 -7.10
CA PHE A 554 -11.02 -6.13 -6.92
C PHE A 554 -10.04 -6.05 -5.74
N PRO A 555 -8.84 -6.66 -5.82
CA PRO A 555 -7.95 -6.80 -4.66
C PRO A 555 -7.54 -5.44 -4.07
N LEU A 556 -7.49 -4.38 -4.88
CA LEU A 556 -7.06 -3.05 -4.46
C LEU A 556 -8.16 -2.19 -3.78
N SER A 557 -9.39 -2.70 -3.65
CA SER A 557 -10.44 -1.96 -2.96
C SER A 557 -10.13 -1.80 -1.46
N TYR A 558 -10.61 -0.74 -0.82
CA TYR A 558 -10.41 -0.55 0.62
C TYR A 558 -10.97 -1.71 1.44
N TRP A 559 -12.11 -2.26 1.01
CA TRP A 559 -12.73 -3.44 1.63
C TRP A 559 -11.80 -4.65 1.60
N ASN A 560 -11.35 -5.07 0.40
CA ASN A 560 -10.51 -6.26 0.28
C ASN A 560 -9.13 -6.07 0.91
N ARG A 561 -8.58 -4.86 0.88
CA ARG A 561 -7.34 -4.51 1.59
C ARG A 561 -7.52 -4.60 3.10
N ALA A 562 -8.62 -4.08 3.64
CA ALA A 562 -8.90 -4.12 5.07
C ALA A 562 -9.23 -5.54 5.56
N LEU A 563 -9.91 -6.37 4.77
CA LEU A 563 -10.08 -7.81 5.04
C LEU A 563 -8.74 -8.55 5.08
N ARG A 564 -7.86 -8.34 4.08
CA ARG A 564 -6.52 -8.96 4.08
C ARG A 564 -5.65 -8.47 5.24
N LYS A 565 -5.78 -7.19 5.58
CA LYS A 565 -5.18 -6.57 6.76
C LYS A 565 -6.00 -6.80 8.03
N GLY A 566 -6.94 -7.75 8.06
CA GLY A 566 -7.78 -8.14 9.21
C GLY A 566 -8.32 -7.01 10.07
N LYS A 567 -8.57 -5.85 9.47
CA LYS A 567 -9.33 -4.75 10.06
C LYS A 567 -10.83 -4.95 9.90
N ILE A 568 -11.23 -6.04 9.27
CA ILE A 568 -12.63 -6.45 9.08
C ILE A 568 -12.73 -7.91 9.50
N SER A 569 -13.60 -8.21 10.46
CA SER A 569 -14.03 -9.56 10.80
C SER A 569 -15.44 -9.77 10.29
N GLU A 570 -15.66 -10.76 9.43
CA GLU A 570 -17.00 -11.20 9.04
C GLU A 570 -17.44 -12.31 9.99
N ILE A 571 -18.52 -12.08 10.74
CA ILE A 571 -19.00 -12.94 11.82
C ILE A 571 -20.41 -13.41 11.44
N SER A 572 -20.60 -14.73 11.33
CA SER A 572 -21.92 -15.30 11.10
C SER A 572 -22.71 -15.32 12.41
N LEU A 573 -23.97 -14.90 12.35
CA LEU A 573 -24.93 -15.03 13.44
C LEU A 573 -25.78 -16.32 13.34
N GLY A 574 -25.44 -17.23 12.43
CA GLY A 574 -26.23 -18.42 12.13
C GLY A 574 -27.44 -18.10 11.24
N ALA A 575 -28.46 -18.96 11.26
CA ALA A 575 -29.61 -18.92 10.34
C ALA A 575 -30.64 -17.80 10.62
N MET A 576 -30.16 -16.59 10.93
CA MET A 576 -30.97 -15.40 11.17
C MET A 576 -31.22 -14.62 9.87
N GLY A 577 -32.40 -13.98 9.77
CA GLY A 577 -32.76 -13.02 8.72
C GLY A 577 -32.36 -11.58 9.07
N HIS A 578 -32.74 -10.60 8.23
CA HIS A 578 -32.35 -9.19 8.44
C HIS A 578 -33.15 -8.49 9.55
N GLN A 579 -34.48 -8.57 9.45
CA GLN A 579 -35.44 -7.84 10.29
C GLN A 579 -36.55 -8.80 10.77
N VAL A 580 -37.35 -8.38 11.75
CA VAL A 580 -38.47 -9.19 12.25
C VAL A 580 -39.53 -9.46 11.16
N PRO A 581 -40.17 -10.66 11.14
CA PRO A 581 -39.89 -11.83 11.99
C PRO A 581 -38.66 -12.65 11.52
N GLY A 582 -37.96 -13.27 12.46
CA GLY A 582 -36.77 -14.10 12.23
C GLY A 582 -35.44 -13.32 12.11
N GLY A 583 -35.46 -12.01 12.38
CA GLY A 583 -34.32 -11.11 12.23
C GLY A 583 -33.24 -11.25 13.30
N ILE A 584 -32.10 -10.58 13.12
CA ILE A 584 -30.98 -10.56 14.08
C ILE A 584 -31.32 -9.91 15.44
N MET A 585 -32.36 -9.07 15.49
CA MET A 585 -32.85 -8.42 16.72
C MET A 585 -34.17 -9.01 17.22
N ASP A 586 -34.61 -10.17 16.70
CA ASP A 586 -35.93 -10.71 17.04
C ASP A 586 -35.93 -11.40 18.42
N PRO A 587 -36.73 -10.95 19.40
CA PRO A 587 -36.85 -11.62 20.69
C PRO A 587 -37.69 -12.90 20.64
N ASN A 588 -38.47 -13.11 19.57
CA ASN A 588 -39.41 -14.22 19.44
C ASN A 588 -38.91 -15.35 18.51
N ALA A 589 -37.72 -15.20 17.92
CA ALA A 589 -37.07 -16.23 17.12
C ALA A 589 -35.91 -16.85 17.90
N TYR A 590 -35.72 -18.17 17.79
CA TYR A 590 -34.80 -18.92 18.63
C TYR A 590 -33.81 -19.74 17.80
N LEU A 591 -32.55 -19.74 18.25
CA LEU A 591 -31.51 -20.63 17.74
C LEU A 591 -31.70 -22.07 18.27
N GLN A 592 -31.00 -23.02 17.66
CA GLN A 592 -31.08 -24.45 18.04
C GLN A 592 -30.64 -24.72 19.49
N ASN A 593 -29.84 -23.83 20.09
CA ASN A 593 -29.40 -23.90 21.48
C ASN A 593 -30.44 -23.36 22.48
N GLY A 594 -31.60 -22.89 22.01
CA GLY A 594 -32.69 -22.37 22.85
C GLY A 594 -32.58 -20.87 23.20
N GLN A 595 -31.51 -20.20 22.78
CA GLN A 595 -31.33 -18.75 22.96
C GLN A 595 -32.12 -17.98 21.90
N SER A 596 -32.73 -16.85 22.27
CA SER A 596 -33.38 -15.98 21.27
C SER A 596 -32.33 -15.34 20.35
N HIS A 597 -32.75 -14.93 19.14
CA HIS A 597 -31.87 -14.23 18.22
C HIS A 597 -31.35 -12.92 18.82
N LEU A 598 -32.23 -12.18 19.52
CA LEU A 598 -31.86 -10.96 20.23
C LEU A 598 -30.78 -11.21 21.30
N GLU A 599 -30.99 -12.17 22.21
CA GLU A 599 -30.01 -12.49 23.25
C GLU A 599 -28.65 -12.88 22.65
N TYR A 600 -28.64 -13.73 21.62
CA TYR A 600 -27.40 -14.14 20.98
C TYR A 600 -26.68 -12.96 20.33
N THR A 601 -27.40 -12.07 19.64
CA THR A 601 -26.80 -10.87 19.04
C THR A 601 -26.23 -9.94 20.11
N ILE A 602 -26.90 -9.75 21.25
CA ILE A 602 -26.40 -8.98 22.39
C ILE A 602 -25.11 -9.60 22.94
N ASP A 603 -25.06 -10.93 23.14
CA ASP A 603 -23.86 -11.62 23.63
C ASP A 603 -22.67 -11.41 22.69
N GLN A 604 -22.87 -11.46 21.37
CA GLN A 604 -21.80 -11.19 20.41
C GLN A 604 -21.31 -9.73 20.50
N VAL A 605 -22.23 -8.76 20.63
CA VAL A 605 -21.88 -7.34 20.80
C VAL A 605 -21.09 -7.12 22.09
N LEU A 606 -21.53 -7.69 23.22
CA LEU A 606 -20.85 -7.57 24.51
C LEU A 606 -19.48 -8.24 24.50
N SER A 607 -19.34 -9.42 23.89
CA SER A 607 -18.05 -10.09 23.73
C SER A 607 -17.04 -9.23 22.97
N ILE A 608 -17.48 -8.50 21.93
CA ILE A 608 -16.64 -7.54 21.20
C ILE A 608 -16.28 -6.35 22.11
N LEU A 609 -17.25 -5.75 22.79
CA LEU A 609 -17.03 -4.56 23.63
C LEU A 609 -16.11 -4.83 24.83
N ASN A 610 -16.15 -6.04 25.38
CA ASN A 610 -15.30 -6.48 26.50
C ASN A 610 -13.89 -6.93 26.05
N GLY A 611 -13.64 -7.08 24.75
CA GLY A 611 -12.37 -7.57 24.22
C GLY A 611 -12.16 -9.09 24.33
N ASP A 612 -13.20 -9.84 24.73
CA ASP A 612 -13.19 -11.30 24.88
C ASP A 612 -13.44 -12.05 23.57
N PHE A 613 -13.68 -11.33 22.47
CA PHE A 613 -14.07 -11.91 21.20
C PHE A 613 -12.91 -12.66 20.51
N LEU A 614 -12.84 -13.96 20.75
CA LEU A 614 -11.99 -14.89 20.00
C LEU A 614 -12.57 -15.05 18.59
N ILE A 615 -11.92 -14.46 17.59
CA ILE A 615 -12.33 -14.62 16.18
C ILE A 615 -12.16 -16.10 15.79
N HIS A 616 -13.24 -16.88 15.85
CA HIS A 616 -13.33 -18.19 15.22
C HIS A 616 -13.43 -18.04 13.70
N THR A 617 -12.34 -17.59 13.07
CA THR A 617 -12.14 -17.86 11.64
C THR A 617 -11.90 -19.36 11.53
N PRO A 618 -12.63 -20.12 10.68
CA PRO A 618 -12.36 -21.54 10.50
C PRO A 618 -10.86 -21.71 10.22
N PRO A 619 -10.14 -22.54 11.00
CA PRO A 619 -8.69 -22.57 10.97
C PRO A 619 -8.25 -23.00 9.59
N ARG A 620 -7.69 -22.05 8.84
CA ARG A 620 -6.98 -22.37 7.61
C ARG A 620 -5.78 -23.22 8.03
N ALA A 621 -5.55 -24.34 7.34
CA ALA A 621 -4.39 -25.17 7.59
C ALA A 621 -3.12 -24.33 7.49
N ARG A 622 -2.31 -24.31 8.55
CA ARG A 622 -0.99 -23.67 8.57
C ARG A 622 -0.08 -24.37 7.56
N ALA A 623 0.53 -23.60 6.67
CA ALA A 623 1.62 -24.10 5.85
C ALA A 623 2.87 -24.31 6.73
N ILE A 624 3.50 -25.48 6.65
CA ILE A 624 4.75 -25.77 7.34
C ILE A 624 5.89 -25.06 6.59
N SER A 625 6.74 -24.36 7.34
CA SER A 625 7.90 -23.65 6.79
C SER A 625 9.03 -24.62 6.42
N ASN A 626 9.93 -24.23 5.50
CA ASN A 626 11.13 -25.02 5.24
C ASN A 626 12.03 -25.10 6.47
N TYR A 627 12.16 -24.00 7.21
CA TYR A 627 12.87 -23.98 8.48
C TYR A 627 12.34 -25.06 9.43
N GLU A 628 11.02 -25.17 9.63
CA GLU A 628 10.43 -26.22 10.46
C GLU A 628 10.76 -27.63 9.96
N LEU A 629 10.75 -27.86 8.63
CA LEU A 629 11.15 -29.14 8.04
C LEU A 629 12.64 -29.43 8.28
N TYR A 630 13.51 -28.45 8.04
CA TYR A 630 14.96 -28.58 8.20
C TYR A 630 15.31 -28.93 9.66
N LYS A 631 14.63 -28.32 10.63
CA LYS A 631 14.83 -28.56 12.06
C LYS A 631 14.42 -29.95 12.54
N GLN A 632 13.70 -30.73 11.73
CA GLN A 632 13.38 -32.14 12.04
C GLN A 632 14.61 -33.05 12.00
N ALA A 633 15.67 -32.65 11.29
CA ALA A 633 16.92 -33.40 11.30
C ALA A 633 17.80 -32.98 12.49
N ASP A 634 18.24 -33.96 13.29
CA ASP A 634 18.99 -33.71 14.52
C ASP A 634 20.24 -32.84 14.32
N PHE A 635 20.98 -33.03 13.22
CA PHE A 635 22.22 -32.27 12.93
C PHE A 635 21.98 -30.77 12.66
N ASN A 636 20.73 -30.34 12.45
CA ASN A 636 20.35 -28.93 12.36
C ASN A 636 19.99 -28.31 13.73
N ASN A 637 20.09 -29.10 14.81
CA ASN A 637 19.85 -28.66 16.17
C ASN A 637 21.18 -28.48 16.92
N TYR A 638 21.33 -27.35 17.62
CA TYR A 638 22.56 -27.05 18.36
C TYR A 638 22.87 -28.09 19.44
N THR A 639 21.84 -28.73 20.01
CA THR A 639 21.97 -29.79 21.03
C THR A 639 22.63 -31.06 20.51
N HIS A 640 22.71 -31.25 19.19
CA HIS A 640 23.44 -32.37 18.58
C HIS A 640 24.96 -32.28 18.77
N TYR A 641 25.47 -31.11 19.16
CA TYR A 641 26.89 -30.79 19.28
C TYR A 641 27.28 -30.46 20.73
N PRO A 642 27.69 -31.46 21.54
CA PRO A 642 28.07 -31.24 22.93
C PRO A 642 29.23 -30.24 23.09
N LEU A 643 29.15 -29.39 24.12
CA LEU A 643 30.14 -28.33 24.34
C LEU A 643 31.48 -28.82 24.91
N ASP A 644 31.49 -30.00 25.53
CA ASP A 644 32.67 -30.68 26.07
C ASP A 644 33.51 -31.38 24.99
N GLN A 645 32.97 -31.57 23.78
CA GLN A 645 33.71 -32.10 22.65
C GLN A 645 34.63 -31.04 22.03
N THR A 646 35.89 -31.42 21.81
CA THR A 646 36.93 -30.56 21.22
C THR A 646 37.59 -31.21 20.01
N VAL A 647 38.32 -30.41 19.24
CA VAL A 647 39.06 -30.84 18.04
C VAL A 647 40.56 -30.63 18.23
N ASP A 648 41.38 -31.37 17.48
CA ASP A 648 42.81 -31.17 17.47
C ASP A 648 43.15 -29.84 16.75
N SER A 649 43.76 -28.91 17.48
CA SER A 649 44.13 -27.58 16.98
C SER A 649 45.21 -27.59 15.89
N ASN A 650 45.87 -28.73 15.65
CA ASN A 650 46.80 -28.90 14.53
C ASN A 650 46.07 -28.98 13.18
N TRP A 651 44.87 -29.56 13.17
CA TRP A 651 44.09 -29.86 11.96
C TRP A 651 42.85 -28.97 11.82
N TYR A 652 42.34 -28.46 12.94
CA TYR A 652 41.16 -27.62 13.01
C TYR A 652 41.45 -26.27 13.69
N ARG A 653 40.63 -25.27 13.37
CA ARG A 653 40.68 -23.93 13.97
C ARG A 653 39.27 -23.47 14.33
N SER A 654 39.14 -22.68 15.40
CA SER A 654 37.89 -21.99 15.72
C SER A 654 37.55 -20.96 14.65
N ILE A 655 36.27 -20.77 14.36
CA ILE A 655 35.83 -19.76 13.37
C ILE A 655 36.09 -18.34 13.88
N ALA A 656 35.80 -18.08 15.16
CA ALA A 656 36.03 -16.79 15.81
C ALA A 656 36.38 -16.96 17.30
N PRO A 657 36.96 -15.93 17.96
CA PRO A 657 37.30 -16.01 19.39
C PRO A 657 36.09 -16.24 20.29
N TRP A 658 35.02 -15.47 20.09
CA TRP A 658 33.75 -15.59 20.83
C TRP A 658 32.66 -16.13 19.93
N MET A 659 32.09 -17.28 20.29
CA MET A 659 30.95 -17.89 19.58
C MET A 659 29.93 -18.41 20.59
N GLY A 660 28.66 -18.34 20.24
CA GLY A 660 27.61 -18.75 21.15
C GLY A 660 26.22 -18.63 20.58
N ARG A 661 25.25 -19.01 21.41
CA ARG A 661 23.82 -18.99 21.07
C ARG A 661 23.17 -17.75 21.67
N LEU A 662 22.42 -17.03 20.85
CA LEU A 662 21.58 -15.93 21.32
C LEU A 662 20.31 -16.46 21.97
N ILE A 663 19.96 -15.90 23.12
CA ILE A 663 18.76 -16.28 23.88
C ILE A 663 17.98 -15.00 24.21
N LEU A 664 16.73 -14.94 23.74
CA LEU A 664 15.84 -13.83 24.07
C LEU A 664 15.45 -13.90 25.57
N PRO A 665 15.60 -12.82 26.34
CA PRO A 665 15.22 -12.80 27.76
C PRO A 665 13.71 -12.94 27.93
N GLN A 666 13.27 -13.45 29.08
CA GLN A 666 11.83 -13.42 29.41
C GLN A 666 11.38 -11.98 29.70
N ILE A 667 10.08 -11.69 29.50
CA ILE A 667 9.56 -10.31 29.65
C ILE A 667 9.78 -9.74 31.06
N SER A 668 9.80 -10.60 32.08
CA SER A 668 10.09 -10.26 33.49
C SER A 668 11.56 -9.89 33.72
N GLU A 669 12.49 -10.51 33.00
CA GLU A 669 13.94 -10.32 33.13
C GLU A 669 14.44 -9.10 32.33
N ARG A 670 13.76 -8.81 31.23
CA ARG A 670 14.14 -7.82 30.21
C ARG A 670 14.55 -6.46 30.77
N ARG A 671 13.76 -5.90 31.70
CA ARG A 671 14.00 -4.56 32.28
C ARG A 671 15.30 -4.48 33.08
N GLN A 672 15.65 -5.54 33.80
CA GLN A 672 16.87 -5.61 34.60
C GLN A 672 18.08 -5.96 33.74
N LEU A 673 17.88 -6.83 32.74
CA LEU A 673 18.96 -7.36 31.92
C LEU A 673 19.49 -6.35 30.90
N ARG A 674 18.65 -5.45 30.36
CA ARG A 674 19.05 -4.38 29.41
C ARG A 674 19.98 -4.88 28.28
N GLY A 675 19.62 -6.01 27.67
CA GLY A 675 20.42 -6.73 26.69
C GLY A 675 19.76 -8.07 26.35
N ILE A 676 20.55 -9.05 25.92
CA ILE A 676 20.09 -10.44 25.72
C ILE A 676 21.01 -11.43 26.45
N TRP A 677 20.56 -12.67 26.59
CA TRP A 677 21.41 -13.75 27.08
C TRP A 677 22.28 -14.31 25.94
N PHE A 678 23.53 -14.64 26.25
CA PHE A 678 24.48 -15.28 25.36
C PHE A 678 25.02 -16.53 26.03
N GLU A 679 24.72 -17.70 25.47
CA GLU A 679 25.31 -18.95 25.92
C GLU A 679 26.63 -19.17 25.20
N VAL A 680 27.73 -19.12 25.94
CA VAL A 680 29.08 -19.18 25.37
C VAL A 680 29.37 -20.61 24.91
N HIS A 681 29.59 -20.81 23.62
CA HIS A 681 29.95 -22.10 23.03
C HIS A 681 31.45 -22.23 22.76
N HIS A 682 32.13 -21.08 22.63
CA HIS A 682 33.57 -20.97 22.53
C HIS A 682 34.02 -19.59 23.06
N ALA A 683 35.16 -19.56 23.75
CA ALA A 683 35.75 -18.35 24.31
C ALA A 683 37.26 -18.32 24.01
N PRO A 684 37.88 -17.13 23.93
CA PRO A 684 39.33 -17.01 23.81
C PRO A 684 40.05 -17.51 25.06
N ALA A 685 41.36 -17.72 24.93
CA ALA A 685 42.21 -18.18 26.03
C ALA A 685 42.08 -17.30 27.28
N GLY A 686 41.93 -17.91 28.46
CA GLY A 686 41.71 -17.23 29.74
C GLY A 686 40.23 -17.08 30.15
N TYR A 687 39.29 -17.37 29.25
CA TYR A 687 37.84 -17.27 29.51
C TYR A 687 37.09 -18.61 29.32
N GLU A 688 37.81 -19.72 29.26
CA GLU A 688 37.26 -21.07 29.01
C GLU A 688 36.24 -21.49 30.06
N SER A 689 36.35 -20.98 31.29
CA SER A 689 35.39 -21.23 32.38
C SER A 689 33.96 -20.72 32.08
N LEU A 690 33.81 -19.82 31.11
CA LEU A 690 32.52 -19.31 30.67
C LEU A 690 31.82 -20.24 29.66
N ILE A 691 32.53 -21.21 29.06
CA ILE A 691 31.92 -22.15 28.10
C ILE A 691 30.78 -22.93 28.77
N GLY A 692 29.62 -22.96 28.11
CA GLY A 692 28.37 -23.53 28.63
C GLY A 692 27.64 -22.66 29.65
N LYS A 693 28.16 -21.47 29.99
CA LYS A 693 27.47 -20.50 30.86
C LYS A 693 26.67 -19.50 30.03
N LYS A 694 25.56 -19.04 30.62
CA LYS A 694 24.82 -17.89 30.12
C LYS A 694 25.43 -16.62 30.69
N VAL A 695 25.91 -15.75 29.82
CA VAL A 695 26.43 -14.42 30.16
C VAL A 695 25.52 -13.36 29.54
N VAL A 696 25.57 -12.14 30.06
CA VAL A 696 24.78 -11.04 29.51
C VAL A 696 25.51 -10.44 28.32
N LEU A 697 24.82 -10.21 27.20
CA LEU A 697 25.36 -9.51 26.03
C LEU A 697 24.69 -8.14 25.90
N ARG A 698 25.51 -7.09 25.85
CA ARG A 698 25.07 -5.70 25.76
C ARG A 698 25.83 -4.93 24.68
N TRP A 699 25.24 -3.80 24.29
CA TRP A 699 25.96 -2.79 23.52
C TRP A 699 26.95 -2.04 24.41
N ALA A 700 28.14 -1.76 23.87
CA ALA A 700 29.13 -0.91 24.51
C ALA A 700 28.58 0.50 24.81
N ASP A 701 29.13 1.17 25.81
CA ASP A 701 28.71 2.52 26.19
C ASP A 701 29.35 3.59 25.28
N ASP A 702 28.84 3.69 24.05
CA ASP A 702 29.22 4.72 23.07
C ASP A 702 28.03 5.64 22.71
N PRO A 703 28.18 6.97 22.73
CA PRO A 703 27.10 7.90 22.39
C PRO A 703 26.53 7.75 20.97
N THR A 704 27.40 7.47 19.99
CA THR A 704 26.99 7.32 18.58
C THR A 704 26.19 6.03 18.41
N LEU A 705 26.65 4.95 19.03
CA LEU A 705 25.98 3.67 19.07
C LEU A 705 24.62 3.77 19.77
N LYS A 706 24.52 4.48 20.91
CA LYS A 706 23.25 4.72 21.59
C LYS A 706 22.24 5.46 20.71
N GLN A 707 22.68 6.46 19.94
CA GLN A 707 21.82 7.17 19.00
C GLN A 707 21.34 6.24 17.88
N TRP A 708 22.24 5.41 17.33
CA TRP A 708 21.89 4.41 16.33
C TRP A 708 20.87 3.40 16.86
N ILE A 709 21.09 2.82 18.04
CA ILE A 709 20.16 1.87 18.69
C ILE A 709 18.77 2.50 18.83
N ARG A 710 18.69 3.73 19.35
CA ARG A 710 17.42 4.45 19.52
C ARG A 710 16.69 4.63 18.19
N ALA A 711 17.42 4.92 17.11
CA ALA A 711 16.83 5.15 15.79
C ALA A 711 16.18 3.90 15.17
N VAL A 712 16.57 2.70 15.61
CA VAL A 712 16.05 1.42 15.09
C VAL A 712 15.30 0.60 16.14
N THR A 713 15.06 1.18 17.32
CA THR A 713 14.27 0.57 18.38
C THR A 713 12.80 0.92 18.15
N HIS A 714 11.94 -0.10 18.06
CA HIS A 714 10.53 0.08 17.75
C HIS A 714 9.65 -0.74 18.67
N ASP A 715 8.43 -0.26 18.91
CA ASP A 715 7.36 -1.09 19.44
C ASP A 715 6.92 -2.06 18.34
N VAL A 716 6.78 -3.34 18.66
CA VAL A 716 6.46 -4.39 17.68
C VAL A 716 5.04 -4.85 17.89
N HIS A 717 4.20 -4.58 16.91
CA HIS A 717 2.82 -5.02 16.81
C HIS A 717 2.58 -5.55 15.41
N PHE A 718 2.31 -6.85 15.31
CA PHE A 718 2.13 -7.49 14.02
C PHE A 718 0.96 -6.85 13.29
N SER A 719 1.25 -6.28 12.12
CA SER A 719 0.22 -5.99 11.13
C SER A 719 -0.46 -7.29 10.76
N VAL A 720 -1.72 -7.23 10.33
CA VAL A 720 -2.39 -8.49 9.99
C VAL A 720 -1.75 -9.22 8.83
N ASN A 721 -1.07 -8.53 7.90
CA ASN A 721 -0.27 -9.25 6.90
C ASN A 721 0.80 -10.11 7.58
N ALA A 722 1.50 -9.56 8.59
CA ALA A 722 2.52 -10.27 9.37
C ALA A 722 1.89 -11.42 10.18
N THR A 723 0.76 -11.17 10.86
CA THR A 723 0.00 -12.20 11.56
C THR A 723 -0.43 -13.32 10.62
N TYR A 724 -0.96 -12.98 9.44
CA TYR A 724 -1.42 -13.94 8.45
C TYR A 724 -0.27 -14.75 7.85
N SER A 725 0.82 -14.09 7.44
CA SER A 725 1.97 -14.79 6.85
C SER A 725 2.70 -15.64 7.89
N SER A 726 2.76 -15.19 9.14
CA SER A 726 3.30 -15.95 10.28
C SER A 726 2.45 -17.17 10.62
N GLN A 727 1.13 -16.99 10.80
CA GLN A 727 0.25 -18.07 11.27
C GLN A 727 -0.14 -19.07 10.17
N TYR A 728 -0.28 -18.60 8.92
CA TYR A 728 -0.83 -19.41 7.82
C TYR A 728 0.08 -19.49 6.58
N GLY A 729 1.02 -18.57 6.41
CA GLY A 729 1.83 -18.45 5.19
C GLY A 729 3.10 -19.31 5.16
N GLY A 730 3.49 -19.92 6.28
CA GLY A 730 4.71 -20.73 6.38
C GLY A 730 6.01 -19.91 6.33
N THR A 731 5.93 -18.59 6.42
CA THR A 731 7.09 -17.69 6.58
C THR A 731 7.45 -17.52 8.05
N ILE A 732 8.74 -17.48 8.34
CA ILE A 732 9.25 -17.24 9.70
C ILE A 732 9.21 -15.74 10.00
N HIS A 733 8.66 -15.37 11.16
CA HIS A 733 8.54 -14.01 11.67
C HIS A 733 9.02 -13.94 13.13
N PRO A 734 9.38 -12.77 13.67
CA PRO A 734 9.80 -12.63 15.07
C PRO A 734 8.60 -12.59 16.03
N ASP A 735 7.78 -13.65 15.99
CA ASP A 735 6.53 -13.78 16.75
C ASP A 735 6.72 -13.66 18.26
N ARG A 736 7.88 -14.10 18.76
CA ARG A 736 8.29 -14.03 20.17
C ARG A 736 8.37 -12.61 20.74
N VAL A 737 8.49 -11.59 19.89
CA VAL A 737 8.51 -10.17 20.29
C VAL A 737 7.25 -9.42 19.82
N ASN A 738 6.24 -10.12 19.30
CA ASN A 738 4.96 -9.49 19.01
C ASN A 738 4.34 -8.95 20.32
N HIS A 739 3.80 -7.73 20.24
CA HIS A 739 3.31 -6.92 21.37
C HIS A 739 4.37 -6.44 22.37
N TRP A 740 5.66 -6.56 22.06
CA TRP A 740 6.71 -5.97 22.91
C TRP A 740 6.96 -4.51 22.53
N GLN A 741 7.10 -3.65 23.52
CA GLN A 741 7.50 -2.25 23.34
C GLN A 741 9.02 -2.11 23.32
N GLN A 742 9.55 -1.13 22.59
CA GLN A 742 10.97 -0.74 22.58
C GLN A 742 11.92 -1.91 22.25
N VAL A 743 11.55 -2.75 21.28
CA VAL A 743 12.38 -3.89 20.85
C VAL A 743 13.63 -3.37 20.16
N GLY A 744 14.79 -3.65 20.75
CA GLY A 744 16.08 -3.23 20.23
C GLY A 744 16.68 -4.21 19.21
N PRO A 745 17.84 -3.88 18.60
CA PRO A 745 18.46 -4.73 17.58
C PRO A 745 18.95 -6.09 18.08
N LEU A 746 19.43 -6.21 19.32
CA LEU A 746 19.82 -7.54 19.85
C LEU A 746 18.60 -8.42 20.12
N GLU A 747 17.53 -7.82 20.63
CA GLU A 747 16.28 -8.52 20.92
C GLU A 747 15.62 -9.00 19.61
N SER A 748 15.55 -8.14 18.58
CA SER A 748 15.02 -8.54 17.27
C SER A 748 15.87 -9.61 16.60
N LEU A 749 17.20 -9.60 16.77
CA LEU A 749 18.06 -10.68 16.28
C LEU A 749 17.73 -12.00 17.00
N ALA A 750 17.79 -12.02 18.34
CA ALA A 750 17.54 -13.22 19.12
C ALA A 750 16.12 -13.79 18.93
N ALA A 751 15.16 -12.93 18.61
CA ALA A 751 13.78 -13.31 18.33
C ALA A 751 13.48 -13.69 16.88
N SER A 752 14.46 -13.66 15.97
CA SER A 752 14.20 -13.84 14.52
C SER A 752 13.66 -15.22 14.17
N HIS A 753 13.94 -16.23 14.99
CA HIS A 753 13.40 -17.58 14.86
C HIS A 753 12.39 -17.90 15.97
N PRO A 754 11.49 -18.89 15.74
CA PRO A 754 10.52 -19.34 16.75
C PRO A 754 11.17 -19.95 18.00
N SER A 755 12.47 -20.23 17.98
CA SER A 755 13.22 -20.80 19.11
C SER A 755 14.60 -20.14 19.25
N ASP A 756 15.20 -20.23 20.43
CA ASP A 756 16.57 -19.73 20.67
C ASP A 756 17.60 -20.68 20.07
N ASP A 757 17.84 -20.58 18.76
CA ASP A 757 18.78 -21.46 18.05
C ASP A 757 19.75 -20.75 17.10
N LEU A 758 19.78 -19.41 17.15
CA LEU A 758 20.75 -18.61 16.40
C LEU A 758 22.15 -18.75 17.01
N ILE A 759 23.06 -19.36 16.25
CA ILE A 759 24.48 -19.47 16.57
C ILE A 759 25.22 -18.34 15.86
N VAL A 760 25.97 -17.57 16.64
CA VAL A 760 26.65 -16.37 16.16
C VAL A 760 28.10 -16.31 16.61
N MET A 761 28.90 -15.57 15.86
CA MET A 761 30.19 -15.05 16.33
C MET A 761 30.06 -13.57 16.69
N LEU A 762 30.79 -13.13 17.70
CA LEU A 762 30.90 -11.72 18.05
C LEU A 762 32.06 -11.08 17.27
N THR A 763 31.81 -9.90 16.71
CA THR A 763 32.83 -9.13 15.98
C THR A 763 33.65 -8.29 16.95
N ASP A 764 34.97 -8.34 16.83
CA ASP A 764 35.87 -7.54 17.66
C ASP A 764 35.69 -6.03 17.43
N PRO A 765 35.90 -5.19 18.46
CA PRO A 765 36.31 -5.56 19.82
C PRO A 765 35.15 -6.08 20.69
N VAL A 766 35.44 -7.09 21.53
CA VAL A 766 34.55 -7.56 22.60
C VAL A 766 35.17 -7.24 23.95
N GLU A 767 34.51 -6.37 24.72
CA GLU A 767 34.93 -6.03 26.09
C GLU A 767 34.18 -6.90 27.09
N ILE A 768 34.84 -7.27 28.19
CA ILE A 768 34.25 -8.08 29.25
C ILE A 768 34.35 -7.38 30.60
N ASP A 769 33.24 -7.28 31.30
CA ASP A 769 33.18 -6.87 32.71
C ASP A 769 32.40 -7.93 33.49
N ARG A 770 33.10 -8.61 34.41
CA ARG A 770 32.61 -9.76 35.19
C ARG A 770 32.05 -10.88 34.30
N SER A 771 30.72 -10.88 34.10
CA SER A 771 29.96 -11.85 33.31
C SER A 771 29.09 -11.17 32.25
N THR A 772 29.46 -9.95 31.83
CA THR A 772 28.80 -9.19 30.77
C THR A 772 29.78 -8.94 29.63
N LEU A 773 29.37 -9.28 28.41
CA LEU A 773 30.09 -9.00 27.18
C LEU A 773 29.49 -7.73 26.54
N TYR A 774 30.36 -6.84 26.09
CA TYR A 774 30.00 -5.60 25.42
C TYR A 774 30.51 -5.61 23.99
N ILE A 775 29.62 -5.31 23.04
CA ILE A 775 29.90 -5.31 21.60
C ILE A 775 29.54 -3.97 20.96
N GLN A 776 30.19 -3.66 19.84
CA GLN A 776 29.94 -2.45 19.05
C GLN A 776 29.18 -2.75 17.76
N HIS A 777 29.26 -3.99 17.26
CA HIS A 777 28.61 -4.45 16.04
C HIS A 777 27.61 -5.56 16.33
N PRO A 778 26.51 -5.69 15.57
CA PRO A 778 25.64 -6.85 15.65
C PRO A 778 26.43 -8.16 15.45
N PRO A 779 26.10 -9.24 16.18
CA PRO A 779 26.69 -10.55 15.95
C PRO A 779 26.44 -11.08 14.53
N SER A 780 27.38 -11.86 14.00
CA SER A 780 27.28 -12.49 12.68
C SER A 780 26.84 -13.95 12.80
N GLU A 781 25.81 -14.35 12.06
CA GLU A 781 25.32 -15.73 12.06
C GLU A 781 26.31 -16.68 11.38
N ILE A 782 26.61 -17.81 12.02
CA ILE A 782 27.60 -18.79 11.58
C ILE A 782 27.04 -20.22 11.60
N THR A 783 27.75 -21.14 10.95
CA THR A 783 27.48 -22.59 11.01
C THR A 783 28.74 -23.29 11.44
N GLY A 784 28.62 -24.13 12.48
CA GLY A 784 29.75 -24.83 13.10
C GLY A 784 30.49 -23.99 14.15
N ARG A 785 31.42 -24.63 14.85
CA ARG A 785 32.36 -23.98 15.81
C ARG A 785 33.79 -23.98 15.29
N TYR A 786 34.12 -25.00 14.50
CA TYR A 786 35.46 -25.22 13.99
C TYR A 786 35.44 -25.39 12.47
N TYR A 787 36.57 -25.09 11.86
CA TYR A 787 36.82 -25.38 10.46
C TYR A 787 38.15 -26.11 10.26
N GLY A 788 38.21 -26.98 9.25
CA GLY A 788 39.41 -27.72 8.83
C GLY A 788 39.56 -27.67 7.32
N LEU A 789 40.72 -28.06 6.78
CA LEU A 789 40.99 -28.11 5.35
C LEU A 789 41.29 -29.55 4.93
N VAL A 790 40.43 -30.14 4.09
CA VAL A 790 40.49 -31.57 3.78
C VAL A 790 40.29 -31.87 2.29
N ARG A 791 40.74 -33.05 1.87
CA ARG A 791 40.33 -33.71 0.62
C ARG A 791 39.46 -34.91 0.94
N PHE A 792 38.36 -35.07 0.21
CA PHE A 792 37.49 -36.24 0.33
C PHE A 792 38.08 -37.40 -0.50
N GLU A 793 38.35 -38.54 0.14
CA GLU A 793 38.96 -39.69 -0.54
C GLU A 793 37.89 -40.63 -1.10
N PHE A 794 37.00 -41.12 -0.24
CA PHE A 794 35.88 -41.98 -0.63
C PHE A 794 34.77 -41.99 0.43
N PRO A 795 33.50 -42.19 0.02
CA PRO A 795 32.41 -42.44 0.97
C PRO A 795 32.59 -43.82 1.63
N ILE A 796 32.29 -43.90 2.93
CA ILE A 796 32.31 -45.16 3.68
C ILE A 796 30.95 -45.85 3.48
N ALA A 797 30.97 -47.00 2.78
CA ALA A 797 29.77 -47.72 2.36
C ALA A 797 28.83 -48.05 3.52
N GLY A 798 27.52 -47.89 3.30
CA GLY A 798 26.49 -48.13 4.31
C GLY A 798 26.42 -47.09 5.44
N SER A 799 27.13 -45.97 5.30
CA SER A 799 27.14 -44.88 6.27
C SER A 799 27.03 -43.51 5.58
N ASN A 800 26.77 -42.47 6.37
CA ASN A 800 26.87 -41.07 5.93
C ASN A 800 28.26 -40.48 6.17
N CYS A 801 29.31 -41.31 6.25
CA CYS A 801 30.67 -40.86 6.54
C CYS A 801 31.54 -40.88 5.29
N PHE A 802 32.55 -40.01 5.26
CA PHE A 802 33.61 -39.98 4.26
C PHE A 802 34.95 -40.14 4.95
N GLN A 803 35.84 -40.91 4.33
CA GLN A 803 37.25 -40.84 4.65
C GLN A 803 37.83 -39.56 4.06
N VAL A 804 38.49 -38.76 4.89
CA VAL A 804 39.18 -37.54 4.47
C VAL A 804 40.65 -37.58 4.85
N THR A 805 41.45 -36.81 4.12
CA THR A 805 42.84 -36.50 4.47
C THR A 805 42.97 -35.01 4.71
N HIS A 806 43.58 -34.62 5.83
CA HIS A 806 43.83 -33.22 6.18
C HIS A 806 45.00 -32.64 5.39
N PHE A 807 44.92 -31.34 5.13
CA PHE A 807 46.01 -30.57 4.55
C PHE A 807 47.18 -30.48 5.52
N ASN A 808 48.36 -30.79 5.02
CA ASN A 808 49.60 -30.69 5.77
C ASN A 808 50.35 -29.42 5.35
N ARG A 809 50.47 -28.49 6.31
CA ARG A 809 51.14 -27.20 6.09
C ARG A 809 52.60 -27.34 5.64
N ALA A 810 53.30 -28.38 6.10
CA ALA A 810 54.72 -28.57 5.81
C ALA A 810 54.97 -29.06 4.38
N SER A 811 54.21 -30.05 3.92
CA SER A 811 54.29 -30.59 2.54
C SER A 811 53.51 -29.76 1.52
N ARG A 812 52.55 -28.95 2.00
CA ARG A 812 51.55 -28.23 1.19
C ARG A 812 50.64 -29.14 0.36
N ASP A 813 50.39 -30.36 0.82
CA ASP A 813 49.54 -31.36 0.17
C ASP A 813 48.57 -32.03 1.19
N PHE A 814 47.63 -32.84 0.69
CA PHE A 814 46.71 -33.66 1.47
C PHE A 814 47.33 -35.02 1.80
N ASP A 815 48.39 -35.00 2.61
CA ASP A 815 49.09 -36.18 3.15
C ASP A 815 49.14 -36.18 4.69
N GLY A 816 48.33 -35.33 5.33
CA GLY A 816 48.22 -35.19 6.78
C GLY A 816 47.40 -36.29 7.45
N TRP A 817 46.82 -35.96 8.61
CA TRP A 817 45.99 -36.90 9.37
C TRP A 817 44.78 -37.36 8.56
N LYS A 818 44.47 -38.65 8.65
CA LYS A 818 43.31 -39.27 8.01
C LYS A 818 42.26 -39.55 9.07
N GLU A 819 41.04 -39.09 8.82
CA GLU A 819 39.92 -39.38 9.71
C GLU A 819 38.61 -39.59 8.93
N ALA A 820 37.63 -40.18 9.61
CA ALA A 820 36.27 -40.28 9.08
C ALA A 820 35.44 -39.09 9.57
N VAL A 821 34.83 -38.35 8.64
CA VAL A 821 33.91 -37.24 8.93
C VAL A 821 32.51 -37.59 8.47
N ARG A 822 31.48 -37.11 9.18
CA ARG A 822 30.07 -37.37 8.86
C ARG A 822 29.50 -36.26 7.98
N LEU A 823 28.87 -36.62 6.87
CA LEU A 823 28.08 -35.75 6.00
C LEU A 823 26.63 -36.24 5.99
N PRO A 824 25.79 -35.84 6.97
CA PRO A 824 24.39 -36.23 7.02
C PRO A 824 23.64 -35.88 5.74
N GLU A 825 22.61 -36.65 5.42
CA GLU A 825 21.67 -36.34 4.35
C GLU A 825 20.79 -35.15 4.76
N VAL A 826 20.57 -34.22 3.83
CA VAL A 826 19.82 -32.99 4.08
C VAL A 826 18.34 -33.18 3.81
N VAL A 827 17.49 -32.40 4.49
CA VAL A 827 16.04 -32.46 4.33
C VAL A 827 15.62 -31.68 3.08
N ILE A 828 14.72 -32.26 2.29
CA ILE A 828 14.14 -31.62 1.09
C ILE A 828 13.03 -30.65 1.50
N ALA A 829 13.12 -29.41 1.06
CA ALA A 829 12.03 -28.45 1.13
C ALA A 829 10.97 -28.72 0.05
N GLN A 830 9.71 -28.92 0.48
CA GLN A 830 8.61 -29.23 -0.44
C GLN A 830 8.33 -28.11 -1.46
N CYS A 831 8.56 -26.84 -1.10
CA CYS A 831 8.29 -25.71 -2.00
C CYS A 831 9.28 -25.59 -3.16
N TYR A 832 10.52 -26.04 -2.98
CA TYR A 832 11.55 -26.03 -4.03
C TYR A 832 11.61 -27.33 -4.79
N GLY A 833 11.20 -28.44 -4.17
CA GLY A 833 11.25 -29.78 -4.76
C GLY A 833 12.67 -30.30 -5.01
N SER A 834 13.71 -29.60 -4.53
CA SER A 834 15.13 -29.94 -4.71
C SER A 834 15.90 -29.95 -3.39
N LEU A 835 17.02 -30.67 -3.37
CA LEU A 835 17.95 -30.74 -2.24
C LEU A 835 18.81 -29.46 -2.19
N PRO A 836 18.92 -28.76 -1.04
CA PRO A 836 19.79 -27.58 -0.89
C PRO A 836 21.28 -27.89 -1.14
N SER A 837 21.71 -29.12 -0.82
CA SER A 837 23.05 -29.63 -1.10
C SER A 837 23.03 -31.15 -1.25
N THR A 838 24.05 -31.73 -1.89
CA THR A 838 24.23 -33.19 -1.96
C THR A 838 25.70 -33.57 -1.78
N ALA A 839 25.94 -34.71 -1.14
CA ALA A 839 27.27 -35.32 -1.04
C ALA A 839 27.55 -36.34 -2.16
N ASN A 840 26.59 -36.57 -3.06
CA ASN A 840 26.71 -37.52 -4.16
C ASN A 840 27.92 -37.19 -5.04
N LYS A 841 28.87 -38.13 -5.17
CA LYS A 841 30.10 -37.97 -5.97
C LYS A 841 30.95 -36.74 -5.57
N LEU A 842 30.89 -36.30 -4.31
CA LEU A 842 31.67 -35.15 -3.84
C LEU A 842 33.18 -35.38 -4.00
N GLU A 843 33.65 -36.61 -3.80
CA GLU A 843 35.03 -37.03 -4.00
C GLU A 843 35.51 -36.91 -5.46
N ARG A 844 34.57 -36.89 -6.40
CA ARG A 844 34.81 -36.72 -7.85
C ARG A 844 34.57 -35.29 -8.33
N SER A 845 34.27 -34.36 -7.42
CA SER A 845 34.12 -32.95 -7.77
C SER A 845 35.43 -32.41 -8.35
N PRO A 846 35.41 -31.59 -9.41
CA PRO A 846 36.63 -31.01 -9.98
C PRO A 846 37.40 -30.13 -8.98
N LEU A 847 36.76 -29.72 -7.88
CA LEU A 847 37.38 -28.87 -6.86
C LEU A 847 38.05 -29.68 -5.74
N ASN A 848 37.81 -31.00 -5.68
CA ASN A 848 38.28 -31.84 -4.59
C ASN A 848 39.80 -31.99 -4.56
N GLU A 849 40.47 -31.92 -5.72
CA GLU A 849 41.94 -31.94 -5.80
C GLU A 849 42.58 -30.80 -4.99
N THR A 850 41.99 -29.59 -5.07
CA THR A 850 42.45 -28.43 -4.30
C THR A 850 41.98 -28.44 -2.84
N GLY A 851 41.01 -29.30 -2.53
CA GLY A 851 40.40 -29.50 -1.23
C GLY A 851 39.32 -28.49 -0.85
N TRP A 852 38.73 -28.77 0.31
CA TRP A 852 37.55 -28.11 0.85
C TRP A 852 37.80 -27.66 2.28
N TYR A 853 37.42 -26.43 2.59
CA TYR A 853 37.19 -26.05 3.97
C TYR A 853 35.88 -26.69 4.43
N ILE A 854 35.95 -27.48 5.50
CA ILE A 854 34.79 -28.07 6.17
C ILE A 854 34.52 -27.30 7.46
N TYR A 855 33.26 -26.94 7.72
CA TYR A 855 32.83 -26.25 8.94
C TYR A 855 31.85 -27.14 9.71
N GLY A 856 32.00 -27.20 11.03
CA GLY A 856 31.17 -28.06 11.87
C GLY A 856 31.65 -28.19 13.31
N ALA A 857 31.23 -29.28 13.95
CA ALA A 857 31.66 -29.70 15.27
C ALA A 857 31.49 -31.22 15.42
N LYS A 858 32.08 -31.79 16.47
CA LYS A 858 31.88 -33.20 16.81
C LYS A 858 30.48 -33.44 17.40
N ASP A 859 29.88 -34.56 17.01
CA ASP A 859 28.68 -35.10 17.65
C ASP A 859 29.02 -35.78 18.99
N ALA A 860 28.00 -36.29 19.68
CA ALA A 860 28.18 -37.03 20.94
C ALA A 860 29.01 -38.33 20.80
N SER A 861 29.18 -38.86 19.59
CA SER A 861 30.05 -40.01 19.32
C SER A 861 31.51 -39.62 19.05
N GLY A 862 31.83 -38.32 19.09
CA GLY A 862 33.17 -37.80 18.83
C GLY A 862 33.52 -37.68 17.34
N VAL A 863 32.56 -37.89 16.43
CA VAL A 863 32.77 -37.81 14.97
C VAL A 863 32.50 -36.38 14.51
N PHE A 864 33.40 -35.80 13.71
CA PHE A 864 33.21 -34.46 13.16
C PHE A 864 32.11 -34.46 12.10
N VAL A 865 31.06 -33.66 12.32
CA VAL A 865 29.94 -33.53 11.39
C VAL A 865 30.12 -32.29 10.53
N VAL A 866 30.20 -32.48 9.22
CA VAL A 866 30.37 -31.40 8.24
C VAL A 866 29.00 -30.78 7.93
N GLN A 867 28.80 -29.57 8.47
CA GLN A 867 27.59 -28.78 8.30
C GLN A 867 27.70 -27.78 7.13
N SER A 868 28.91 -27.29 6.85
CA SER A 868 29.17 -26.31 5.78
C SER A 868 30.44 -26.62 4.99
N LEU A 869 30.47 -26.21 3.71
CA LEU A 869 31.57 -26.41 2.76
C LEU A 869 32.01 -25.08 2.13
N ALA A 870 33.32 -24.94 1.86
CA ALA A 870 33.84 -23.89 0.98
C ALA A 870 34.98 -24.43 0.09
N PRO A 871 34.95 -24.23 -1.24
CA PRO A 871 36.06 -24.61 -2.10
C PRO A 871 37.30 -23.80 -1.77
N ARG A 872 38.43 -24.45 -1.47
CA ARG A 872 39.68 -23.75 -1.12
C ARG A 872 40.14 -22.86 -2.27
N SER A 873 40.12 -23.38 -3.50
CA SER A 873 40.53 -22.67 -4.72
C SER A 873 39.77 -21.37 -4.98
N LEU A 874 38.49 -21.27 -4.59
CA LEU A 874 37.69 -20.05 -4.75
C LEU A 874 38.17 -18.91 -3.86
N LEU A 875 38.49 -19.22 -2.59
CA LEU A 875 38.77 -18.20 -1.58
C LEU A 875 40.23 -17.74 -1.57
N ARG A 876 41.14 -18.49 -2.20
CA ARG A 876 42.55 -18.13 -2.31
C ARG A 876 42.73 -16.86 -3.13
N LEU A 877 43.71 -16.04 -2.76
CA LEU A 877 44.16 -14.90 -3.58
C LEU A 877 45.00 -15.37 -4.78
N GLN A 878 44.48 -16.32 -5.55
CA GLN A 878 45.07 -16.88 -6.76
C GLN A 878 43.97 -16.95 -7.83
N PRO A 879 43.83 -15.93 -8.68
CA PRO A 879 42.77 -15.90 -9.69
C PRO A 879 43.12 -16.83 -10.85
N ASP A 880 42.12 -17.45 -11.45
CA ASP A 880 42.25 -18.23 -12.69
C ASP A 880 42.73 -17.36 -13.85
N ARG A 881 42.35 -16.07 -13.82
CA ARG A 881 42.66 -15.10 -14.87
C ARG A 881 42.76 -13.69 -14.29
N VAL A 882 43.71 -12.92 -14.82
CA VAL A 882 43.78 -11.46 -14.61
C VAL A 882 43.33 -10.74 -15.89
N VAL A 883 42.42 -9.79 -15.75
CA VAL A 883 41.91 -8.95 -16.84
C VAL A 883 42.34 -7.51 -16.60
N PHE A 884 43.15 -6.97 -17.50
CA PHE A 884 43.67 -5.62 -17.39
C PHE A 884 42.80 -4.59 -18.13
N GLY A 885 42.57 -3.45 -17.48
CA GLY A 885 41.90 -2.29 -18.03
C GLY A 885 40.38 -2.29 -17.83
N SER A 886 39.84 -1.13 -17.43
CA SER A 886 38.43 -0.95 -17.05
C SER A 886 37.41 -1.42 -18.10
N LYS A 887 37.68 -1.21 -19.40
CA LYS A 887 36.79 -1.65 -20.49
C LYS A 887 36.70 -3.17 -20.62
N ALA A 888 37.84 -3.87 -20.51
CA ALA A 888 37.89 -5.33 -20.61
C ALA A 888 37.30 -5.97 -19.34
N ALA A 889 37.64 -5.41 -18.17
CA ALA A 889 37.07 -5.79 -16.88
C ALA A 889 35.53 -5.71 -16.89
N TYR A 890 34.97 -4.57 -17.31
CA TYR A 890 33.52 -4.40 -17.35
C TYR A 890 32.85 -5.32 -18.38
N ARG A 891 33.51 -5.62 -19.51
CA ARG A 891 33.01 -6.62 -20.48
C ARG A 891 32.90 -8.00 -19.85
N TYR A 892 33.94 -8.41 -19.11
CA TYR A 892 33.95 -9.69 -18.40
C TYR A 892 32.78 -9.76 -17.40
N ILE A 893 32.62 -8.74 -16.53
CA ILE A 893 31.54 -8.70 -15.53
C ILE A 893 30.16 -8.73 -16.18
N ARG A 894 29.92 -7.90 -17.21
CA ARG A 894 28.59 -7.81 -17.82
C ARG A 894 28.20 -9.06 -18.61
N GLN A 895 29.16 -9.70 -19.30
CA GLN A 895 28.89 -10.75 -20.29
C GLN A 895 29.43 -12.12 -19.85
N GLU A 896 30.74 -12.23 -19.65
CA GLU A 896 31.43 -13.52 -19.43
C GLU A 896 31.10 -14.14 -18.05
N SER A 897 30.92 -13.32 -17.01
CA SER A 897 30.68 -13.78 -15.63
C SER A 897 29.39 -14.58 -15.44
N TRP A 898 28.42 -14.46 -16.36
CA TRP A 898 27.16 -15.23 -16.33
C TRP A 898 26.98 -16.10 -17.59
N ALA A 899 27.96 -16.12 -18.49
CA ALA A 899 27.88 -16.91 -19.72
C ALA A 899 27.83 -18.41 -19.39
N LYS A 900 27.11 -19.16 -20.23
CA LYS A 900 27.09 -20.63 -20.24
C LYS A 900 26.84 -21.26 -18.87
N ALA A 901 25.95 -20.69 -18.06
CA ALA A 901 25.73 -21.11 -16.67
C ALA A 901 25.50 -22.62 -16.52
N VAL A 902 24.70 -23.22 -17.42
CA VAL A 902 24.43 -24.67 -17.42
C VAL A 902 25.68 -25.50 -17.70
N GLU A 903 26.49 -25.12 -18.70
CA GLU A 903 27.77 -25.80 -19.00
C GLU A 903 28.78 -25.68 -17.86
N GLN A 904 28.69 -24.61 -17.06
CA GLN A 904 29.60 -24.34 -15.94
C GLN A 904 29.16 -24.98 -14.62
N LYS A 905 28.10 -25.77 -14.60
CA LYS A 905 27.60 -26.45 -13.40
C LYS A 905 28.69 -27.32 -12.75
N GLY A 906 28.81 -27.23 -11.43
CA GLY A 906 29.83 -27.91 -10.63
C GLY A 906 31.19 -27.20 -10.61
N ASN A 907 31.39 -26.16 -11.42
CA ASN A 907 32.63 -25.39 -11.50
C ASN A 907 32.53 -24.03 -10.80
N ILE A 908 33.70 -23.46 -10.51
CA ILE A 908 33.89 -22.10 -10.01
C ILE A 908 34.67 -21.25 -11.03
N SER A 909 34.69 -19.94 -10.80
CA SER A 909 35.65 -19.04 -11.47
C SER A 909 36.08 -17.92 -10.52
N SER A 910 37.36 -17.60 -10.51
CA SER A 910 37.98 -16.52 -9.74
C SER A 910 38.76 -15.62 -10.68
N VAL A 911 38.31 -14.39 -10.91
CA VAL A 911 38.93 -13.49 -11.91
C VAL A 911 39.25 -12.13 -11.30
N LEU A 912 40.51 -11.71 -11.40
CA LEU A 912 40.96 -10.40 -10.95
C LEU A 912 40.91 -9.41 -12.12
N CYS A 913 40.07 -8.39 -11.99
CA CYS A 913 39.95 -7.27 -12.90
C CYS A 913 40.77 -6.08 -12.38
N ALA A 914 41.98 -5.91 -12.90
CA ALA A 914 42.92 -4.87 -12.47
C ALA A 914 42.79 -3.61 -13.35
N ASN A 915 42.69 -2.43 -12.72
CA ASN A 915 42.59 -1.16 -13.43
C ASN A 915 43.97 -0.56 -13.78
N ARG A 916 44.79 -1.31 -14.51
CA ARG A 916 46.11 -0.88 -15.01
C ARG A 916 46.28 -1.27 -16.48
N GLN A 917 47.16 -0.60 -17.21
CA GLN A 917 47.54 -1.01 -18.57
C GLN A 917 48.66 -2.06 -18.49
N SER A 918 48.30 -3.32 -18.77
CA SER A 918 49.17 -4.51 -18.90
C SER A 918 50.46 -4.52 -18.06
N GLU A 919 50.39 -5.13 -16.87
CA GLU A 919 51.55 -5.48 -16.03
C GLU A 919 51.59 -6.99 -15.74
N ASN A 920 52.62 -7.46 -15.05
CA ASN A 920 52.71 -8.84 -14.56
C ASN A 920 51.52 -9.18 -13.65
N ASN A 921 50.88 -10.34 -13.86
CA ASN A 921 49.78 -10.86 -13.03
C ASN A 921 50.11 -10.83 -11.53
N GLN A 922 51.34 -11.17 -11.14
CA GLN A 922 51.73 -11.22 -9.73
C GLN A 922 51.67 -9.84 -9.05
N SER A 923 52.06 -8.78 -9.76
CA SER A 923 51.95 -7.39 -9.27
C SER A 923 50.49 -6.97 -9.01
N ALA A 924 49.55 -7.48 -9.81
CA ALA A 924 48.12 -7.26 -9.61
C ALA A 924 47.60 -7.94 -8.32
N ILE A 925 48.08 -9.15 -8.05
CA ILE A 925 47.69 -9.95 -6.89
C ILE A 925 48.32 -9.38 -5.61
N ASP A 926 49.59 -9.00 -5.65
CA ASP A 926 50.35 -8.52 -4.48
C ASP A 926 49.84 -7.18 -3.92
N GLU A 927 49.02 -6.45 -4.69
CA GLU A 927 48.28 -5.29 -4.17
C GLU A 927 47.27 -5.65 -3.09
N TRP A 928 46.81 -6.90 -3.04
CA TRP A 928 45.87 -7.40 -2.03
C TRP A 928 46.65 -7.98 -0.84
N LYS A 929 46.64 -7.24 0.27
CA LYS A 929 47.40 -7.48 1.49
C LYS A 929 46.47 -7.90 2.62
N ILE A 930 47.02 -8.61 3.60
CA ILE A 930 46.29 -8.97 4.82
C ILE A 930 45.78 -7.70 5.51
N GLY A 931 44.50 -7.70 5.89
CA GLY A 931 43.80 -6.56 6.46
C GLY A 931 43.07 -5.68 5.42
N ASP A 932 43.31 -5.87 4.13
CA ASP A 932 42.56 -5.15 3.10
C ASP A 932 41.10 -5.58 3.12
N ARG A 933 40.21 -4.59 2.99
CA ARG A 933 38.76 -4.77 2.92
C ARG A 933 38.26 -4.41 1.52
N ALA A 934 37.32 -5.20 1.02
CA ALA A 934 36.62 -4.95 -0.22
C ALA A 934 35.10 -4.92 0.00
N LEU A 935 34.42 -4.00 -0.68
CA LEU A 935 32.97 -3.99 -0.75
C LEU A 935 32.51 -5.19 -1.61
N LEU A 936 31.74 -6.10 -1.03
CA LEU A 936 31.13 -7.20 -1.77
C LEU A 936 29.79 -6.75 -2.35
N LEU A 937 29.57 -7.02 -3.64
CA LEU A 937 28.27 -7.02 -4.29
C LEU A 937 27.89 -8.46 -4.62
N HIS A 938 26.89 -8.97 -3.93
CA HIS A 938 26.41 -10.34 -4.08
C HIS A 938 25.20 -10.39 -5.01
N VAL A 939 25.23 -11.29 -6.00
CA VAL A 939 24.08 -11.59 -6.86
C VAL A 939 23.95 -13.09 -7.07
N TYR A 940 22.74 -13.64 -6.87
CA TYR A 940 22.44 -15.04 -7.22
C TYR A 940 21.36 -15.18 -8.29
N GLY A 941 21.38 -16.32 -8.97
CA GLY A 941 20.38 -16.77 -9.94
C GLY A 941 19.43 -17.86 -9.41
N GLY A 942 18.65 -18.44 -10.33
CA GLY A 942 17.55 -19.35 -10.01
C GLY A 942 17.89 -20.83 -10.12
N ILE A 943 16.95 -21.65 -9.66
CA ILE A 943 17.01 -23.12 -9.71
C ILE A 943 16.12 -23.62 -10.86
N GLY A 944 16.74 -24.15 -11.91
CA GLY A 944 16.10 -24.76 -13.08
C GLY A 944 16.18 -26.28 -13.09
N GLY A 945 16.08 -26.89 -14.28
CA GLY A 945 16.09 -28.34 -14.46
C GLY A 945 14.73 -29.02 -14.22
N ASN A 946 14.75 -30.33 -13.97
CA ASN A 946 13.55 -31.14 -13.69
C ASN A 946 12.87 -30.73 -12.37
N LYS A 947 13.66 -30.28 -11.39
CA LYS A 947 13.20 -29.79 -10.08
C LYS A 947 13.33 -28.26 -10.00
N LYS A 948 12.82 -27.56 -11.01
CA LYS A 948 12.80 -26.09 -11.06
C LYS A 948 11.96 -25.48 -9.95
N GLU A 949 12.41 -24.36 -9.41
CA GLU A 949 11.66 -23.64 -8.37
C GLU A 949 10.44 -22.90 -8.94
N PRO A 950 9.36 -22.71 -8.16
CA PRO A 950 8.15 -22.02 -8.63
C PRO A 950 8.42 -20.61 -9.15
N ALA A 951 9.36 -19.88 -8.55
CA ALA A 951 9.75 -18.54 -8.98
C ALA A 951 10.37 -18.50 -10.40
N ALA A 952 10.87 -19.64 -10.88
CA ALA A 952 11.42 -19.81 -12.22
C ALA A 952 10.38 -20.39 -13.22
N ALA A 953 9.09 -20.36 -12.90
CA ALA A 953 8.02 -20.82 -13.81
C ALA A 953 7.85 -19.94 -15.05
N THR A 954 8.31 -18.69 -15.00
CA THR A 954 8.34 -17.76 -16.15
C THR A 954 9.77 -17.69 -16.71
N PRO A 955 9.96 -17.28 -17.99
CA PRO A 955 11.31 -17.09 -18.55
C PRO A 955 12.10 -15.95 -17.88
N ILE A 956 11.50 -15.23 -16.93
CA ILE A 956 12.11 -14.10 -16.23
C ILE A 956 12.41 -14.53 -14.79
N PHE A 957 13.70 -14.50 -14.42
CA PHE A 957 14.15 -14.69 -13.05
C PHE A 957 14.95 -13.46 -12.60
N PHE A 958 14.49 -12.77 -11.56
CA PHE A 958 15.09 -11.49 -11.13
C PHE A 958 16.39 -11.67 -10.34
N GLY A 959 16.49 -12.72 -9.52
CA GLY A 959 17.60 -12.92 -8.58
C GLY A 959 17.46 -12.13 -7.29
N HIS A 960 18.55 -12.07 -6.53
CA HIS A 960 18.70 -11.30 -5.29
C HIS A 960 19.96 -10.45 -5.33
N PHE A 961 19.97 -9.37 -4.55
CA PHE A 961 21.10 -8.47 -4.40
C PHE A 961 21.36 -8.19 -2.92
N ALA A 962 22.61 -8.31 -2.49
CA ALA A 962 23.05 -7.89 -1.16
C ALA A 962 24.44 -7.26 -1.22
N TYR A 963 24.76 -6.43 -0.22
CA TYR A 963 26.13 -6.02 0.03
C TYR A 963 26.80 -6.94 1.06
N GLY A 964 28.11 -6.91 1.07
CA GLY A 964 28.93 -7.61 2.04
C GLY A 964 30.26 -6.90 2.25
N VAL A 965 31.11 -7.52 3.06
CA VAL A 965 32.52 -7.17 3.16
C VAL A 965 33.32 -8.45 2.98
N ALA A 966 34.32 -8.39 2.11
CA ALA A 966 35.38 -9.39 2.05
C ALA A 966 36.65 -8.80 2.64
N THR A 967 37.30 -9.55 3.53
CA THR A 967 38.56 -9.16 4.17
C THR A 967 39.65 -10.15 3.78
N VAL A 968 40.82 -9.66 3.40
CA VAL A 968 41.97 -10.52 3.14
C VAL A 968 42.57 -10.93 4.48
N VAL A 969 42.55 -12.22 4.77
CA VAL A 969 43.07 -12.81 6.00
C VAL A 969 44.19 -13.81 5.72
N HIS A 970 45.02 -14.05 6.72
CA HIS A 970 45.97 -15.18 6.71
C HIS A 970 45.25 -16.42 7.24
N ASP A 971 45.31 -17.51 6.48
CA ASP A 971 44.78 -18.80 6.94
C ASP A 971 45.89 -19.61 7.64
N PRO A 972 45.76 -19.88 8.95
CA PRO A 972 46.79 -20.59 9.71
C PRO A 972 46.92 -22.09 9.36
N ILE A 973 45.92 -22.69 8.71
CA ILE A 973 45.97 -24.11 8.28
C ILE A 973 46.81 -24.25 7.01
N SER A 974 46.48 -23.49 5.96
CA SER A 974 47.18 -23.55 4.67
C SER A 974 48.43 -22.67 4.58
N ASP A 975 48.59 -21.69 5.48
CA ASP A 975 49.63 -20.65 5.42
C ASP A 975 49.51 -19.74 4.19
N GLU A 976 48.28 -19.50 3.74
CA GLU A 976 47.97 -18.73 2.53
C GLU A 976 47.10 -17.51 2.84
N ARG A 977 47.06 -16.56 1.90
CA ARG A 977 46.08 -15.46 1.95
C ARG A 977 44.76 -15.94 1.36
N ARG A 978 43.65 -15.67 2.05
CA ARG A 978 42.29 -15.95 1.55
C ARG A 978 41.33 -14.81 1.84
N PHE A 979 40.18 -14.82 1.17
CA PHE A 979 39.05 -13.98 1.52
C PHE A 979 38.25 -14.61 2.67
N ASP A 980 38.01 -13.82 3.71
CA ASP A 980 36.95 -14.02 4.70
C ASP A 980 35.75 -13.15 4.30
N ILE A 981 34.55 -13.73 4.19
CA ILE A 981 33.41 -13.07 3.55
C ILE A 981 32.21 -13.05 4.48
N GLN A 982 31.67 -11.85 4.69
CA GLN A 982 30.44 -11.59 5.43
C GLN A 982 29.43 -10.87 4.53
N TYR A 983 28.17 -11.26 4.65
CA TYR A 983 27.06 -10.72 3.90
C TYR A 983 26.15 -9.90 4.82
N TYR A 984 25.77 -8.70 4.41
CA TYR A 984 24.74 -7.89 5.07
C TYR A 984 23.42 -8.11 4.34
N GLN A 985 22.68 -9.12 4.80
CA GLN A 985 21.45 -9.57 4.17
C GLN A 985 20.29 -8.67 4.54
N VAL A 986 19.98 -7.69 3.69
CA VAL A 986 18.70 -6.99 3.68
C VAL A 986 17.68 -7.91 3.01
N TYR A 987 17.14 -8.86 3.78
CA TYR A 987 16.30 -9.94 3.27
C TYR A 987 14.94 -9.94 3.96
N THR A 988 13.87 -10.14 3.20
CA THR A 988 12.52 -10.23 3.79
C THR A 988 12.31 -11.57 4.47
N HIS A 989 11.33 -11.62 5.37
CA HIS A 989 10.86 -12.86 5.98
C HIS A 989 10.58 -13.92 4.91
N ASN A 990 11.03 -15.14 5.16
CA ASN A 990 11.07 -16.24 4.20
C ASN A 990 10.78 -17.58 4.88
N THR A 991 10.63 -18.62 4.08
CA THR A 991 10.29 -19.96 4.55
C THR A 991 11.50 -20.72 5.09
N ASP A 992 12.72 -20.36 4.69
CA ASP A 992 13.97 -21.07 5.05
C ASP A 992 14.56 -20.68 6.40
N GLY A 993 14.07 -19.59 7.00
CA GLY A 993 14.64 -19.03 8.22
C GLY A 993 15.94 -18.26 7.98
N LEU A 994 16.14 -17.70 6.78
CA LEU A 994 17.24 -16.76 6.57
C LEU A 994 16.94 -15.45 7.30
N THR A 995 17.79 -15.08 8.25
CA THR A 995 17.59 -13.88 9.06
C THR A 995 18.20 -12.64 8.39
N SER A 996 17.48 -11.52 8.44
CA SER A 996 18.03 -10.23 8.02
C SER A 996 19.08 -9.76 9.02
N GLY A 997 20.31 -9.58 8.57
CA GLY A 997 21.45 -9.31 9.45
C GLY A 997 22.80 -9.58 8.79
N THR A 998 23.84 -9.63 9.61
CA THR A 998 25.18 -10.04 9.19
C THR A 998 25.27 -11.56 9.21
N VAL A 999 25.64 -12.16 8.09
CA VAL A 999 25.73 -13.61 7.93
C VAL A 999 27.08 -13.98 7.32
N HIS A 1000 27.82 -14.89 7.95
CA HIS A 1000 29.12 -15.33 7.46
C HIS A 1000 28.97 -16.34 6.30
N TRP A 1001 30.01 -16.49 5.47
CA TRP A 1001 30.07 -17.49 4.38
C TRP A 1001 29.60 -18.88 4.83
N SER A 1002 30.06 -19.35 6.01
CA SER A 1002 29.71 -20.67 6.53
C SER A 1002 28.21 -20.90 6.64
N ARG A 1003 27.43 -19.84 6.85
CA ARG A 1003 25.98 -19.91 7.01
C ARG A 1003 25.23 -19.59 5.72
N TYR A 1004 25.60 -18.48 5.06
CA TYR A 1004 24.84 -18.00 3.91
C TYR A 1004 25.12 -18.79 2.61
N MET A 1005 26.39 -19.12 2.37
CA MET A 1005 26.79 -19.85 1.17
C MET A 1005 27.03 -21.33 1.48
N GLY A 1006 27.90 -21.62 2.44
CA GLY A 1006 28.49 -22.94 2.65
C GLY A 1006 27.60 -23.95 3.35
N ASP A 1007 26.60 -23.51 4.13
CA ASP A 1007 25.71 -24.39 4.88
C ASP A 1007 24.98 -25.37 3.95
N ARG A 1008 25.08 -26.66 4.26
CA ARG A 1008 24.54 -27.71 3.40
C ARG A 1008 23.01 -27.78 3.43
N GLN A 1009 22.37 -27.31 4.51
CA GLN A 1009 20.92 -27.31 4.65
C GLN A 1009 20.31 -25.95 4.33
N PHE A 1010 20.93 -24.87 4.81
CA PHE A 1010 20.40 -23.51 4.76
C PHE A 1010 21.10 -22.59 3.76
N GLY A 1011 22.25 -23.02 3.21
CA GLY A 1011 23.09 -22.22 2.32
C GLY A 1011 22.82 -22.44 0.83
N TRP A 1012 23.37 -21.56 -0.01
CA TRP A 1012 23.06 -21.51 -1.44
C TRP A 1012 24.06 -22.19 -2.38
N LEU A 1013 25.26 -22.57 -1.89
CA LEU A 1013 26.38 -23.03 -2.73
C LEU A 1013 26.03 -24.19 -3.66
N GLY A 1014 25.28 -25.17 -3.15
CA GLY A 1014 24.94 -26.41 -3.87
C GLY A 1014 23.79 -26.28 -4.87
N VAL A 1015 22.97 -25.24 -4.75
CA VAL A 1015 21.67 -25.18 -5.43
C VAL A 1015 21.47 -23.94 -6.31
N ARG A 1016 22.18 -22.83 -6.06
CA ARG A 1016 22.08 -21.60 -6.87
C ARG A 1016 23.40 -21.25 -7.57
N PRO A 1017 23.37 -20.64 -8.78
CA PRO A 1017 24.52 -19.94 -9.31
C PRO A 1017 24.67 -18.58 -8.63
N VAL A 1018 25.90 -18.20 -8.26
CA VAL A 1018 26.23 -16.97 -7.54
C VAL A 1018 27.41 -16.27 -8.21
N CYS A 1019 27.38 -14.93 -8.21
CA CYS A 1019 28.48 -14.06 -8.60
C CYS A 1019 28.68 -13.00 -7.50
N ASP A 1020 29.80 -13.12 -6.81
CA ASP A 1020 30.26 -12.22 -5.76
C ASP A 1020 31.36 -11.32 -6.33
N VAL A 1021 31.11 -10.00 -6.36
CA VAL A 1021 32.04 -9.01 -6.91
C VAL A 1021 32.66 -8.19 -5.77
N LEU A 1022 33.96 -8.37 -5.55
CA LEU A 1022 34.73 -7.73 -4.49
C LEU A 1022 35.42 -6.48 -5.04
N VAL A 1023 34.99 -5.30 -4.60
CA VAL A 1023 35.52 -4.02 -5.04
C VAL A 1023 36.48 -3.46 -4.00
N LYS A 1024 37.77 -3.45 -4.32
CA LYS A 1024 38.80 -2.73 -3.56
C LYS A 1024 39.00 -1.35 -4.20
N PHE A 1025 38.68 -0.32 -3.43
CA PHE A 1025 38.80 1.06 -3.89
C PHE A 1025 39.11 1.96 -2.69
N GLU A 1026 40.39 2.30 -2.54
CA GLU A 1026 40.92 3.00 -1.36
C GLU A 1026 40.09 4.22 -0.92
N PRO A 1027 39.61 5.10 -1.83
CA PRO A 1027 38.76 6.23 -1.44
C PRO A 1027 37.42 5.85 -0.76
N PHE A 1028 36.99 4.60 -0.87
CA PHE A 1028 35.76 4.09 -0.25
C PHE A 1028 36.04 3.06 0.85
N THR A 1029 36.98 2.14 0.63
CA THR A 1029 37.32 1.04 1.56
C THR A 1029 38.30 1.46 2.66
N GLY A 1030 39.09 2.50 2.41
CA GLY A 1030 40.07 3.09 3.33
C GLY A 1030 39.45 4.03 4.37
N ARG A 1031 40.30 4.81 5.03
CA ARG A 1031 39.94 5.78 6.07
C ARG A 1031 40.48 7.18 5.73
N PHE A 1032 39.72 8.20 6.07
CA PHE A 1032 40.10 9.61 6.03
C PHE A 1032 40.34 10.12 7.44
N ASP A 1033 41.40 10.91 7.62
CA ASP A 1033 41.68 11.59 8.88
C ASP A 1033 40.94 12.92 8.89
N LEU A 1034 39.92 13.06 9.75
CA LEU A 1034 39.16 14.29 9.88
C LEU A 1034 39.72 15.24 10.93
N LEU A 1035 39.31 16.51 10.78
CA LEU A 1035 39.44 17.68 11.65
C LEU A 1035 39.69 17.43 13.15
N ASN A 1036 38.97 16.50 13.77
CA ASN A 1036 38.94 16.31 15.22
C ASN A 1036 39.92 15.20 15.69
N GLY A 1037 40.84 14.76 14.84
CA GLY A 1037 41.67 13.56 15.08
C GLY A 1037 40.89 12.24 14.93
N THR A 1038 39.67 12.31 14.41
CA THR A 1038 38.79 11.15 14.21
C THR A 1038 38.94 10.59 12.81
N GLN A 1039 39.15 9.28 12.70
CA GLN A 1039 39.13 8.59 11.41
C GLN A 1039 37.70 8.26 10.97
N ARG A 1040 37.40 8.44 9.68
CA ARG A 1040 36.13 8.06 9.06
C ARG A 1040 36.35 7.21 7.80
N SER A 1041 35.55 6.17 7.65
CA SER A 1041 35.51 5.35 6.42
C SER A 1041 34.10 5.39 5.82
N PRO A 1042 33.96 5.65 4.50
CA PRO A 1042 32.70 5.47 3.80
C PRO A 1042 32.14 4.06 3.96
N LEU A 1043 33.01 3.03 3.91
CA LEU A 1043 32.61 1.64 4.10
C LEU A 1043 32.05 1.40 5.51
N ASP A 1044 32.70 1.89 6.56
CA ASP A 1044 32.21 1.73 7.95
C ASP A 1044 30.85 2.42 8.15
N SER A 1045 30.67 3.59 7.54
CA SER A 1045 29.38 4.29 7.55
C SER A 1045 28.30 3.54 6.76
N MET A 1046 28.65 2.93 5.63
CA MET A 1046 27.74 2.07 4.87
C MET A 1046 27.33 0.84 5.68
N ILE A 1047 28.29 0.18 6.35
CA ILE A 1047 28.04 -0.97 7.23
C ILE A 1047 27.03 -0.59 8.31
N ARG A 1048 27.23 0.54 9.02
CA ARG A 1048 26.27 1.00 10.04
C ARG A 1048 24.86 1.25 9.49
N GLN A 1049 24.76 1.76 8.27
CA GLN A 1049 23.46 1.95 7.59
C GLN A 1049 22.82 0.61 7.24
N LEU A 1050 23.60 -0.38 6.78
CA LEU A 1050 23.11 -1.73 6.51
C LEU A 1050 22.69 -2.45 7.79
N GLU A 1051 23.45 -2.34 8.88
CA GLU A 1051 23.11 -2.88 10.20
C GLU A 1051 21.80 -2.26 10.73
N ALA A 1052 21.60 -0.96 10.53
CA ALA A 1052 20.32 -0.31 10.84
C ALA A 1052 19.18 -0.87 9.97
N MET A 1053 19.40 -0.97 8.67
CA MET A 1053 18.40 -1.45 7.73
C MET A 1053 17.99 -2.89 8.04
N THR A 1054 18.94 -3.78 8.33
CA THR A 1054 18.65 -5.19 8.65
C THR A 1054 17.89 -5.32 9.96
N ALA A 1055 18.25 -4.57 11.00
CA ALA A 1055 17.52 -4.54 12.27
C ALA A 1055 16.04 -4.15 12.08
N ARG A 1056 15.79 -3.16 11.23
CA ARG A 1056 14.44 -2.71 10.89
C ARG A 1056 13.68 -3.70 10.03
N TYR A 1057 14.35 -4.34 9.08
CA TYR A 1057 13.77 -5.39 8.24
C TYR A 1057 13.27 -6.57 9.06
N ARG A 1058 13.97 -6.94 10.15
CA ARG A 1058 13.53 -8.01 11.05
C ARG A 1058 12.19 -7.74 11.71
N VAL A 1059 11.89 -6.49 12.05
CA VAL A 1059 10.63 -6.14 12.75
C VAL A 1059 9.63 -5.37 11.87
N GLY A 1060 9.95 -5.13 10.59
CA GLY A 1060 9.13 -4.36 9.66
C GLY A 1060 8.76 -2.97 10.17
N ASP A 1061 9.71 -2.23 10.77
CA ASP A 1061 9.45 -0.95 11.45
C ASP A 1061 8.33 -1.01 12.51
N GLY A 1062 8.29 -2.11 13.25
CA GLY A 1062 7.29 -2.36 14.27
C GLY A 1062 6.05 -3.08 13.76
N THR A 1063 5.87 -3.27 12.44
CA THR A 1063 4.71 -3.96 11.87
C THR A 1063 4.84 -5.50 11.83
N GLY A 1064 5.95 -6.06 12.30
CA GLY A 1064 6.23 -7.50 12.37
C GLY A 1064 6.70 -8.14 11.05
N ALA A 1065 6.67 -7.41 9.93
CA ALA A 1065 7.10 -7.96 8.64
C ALA A 1065 7.50 -6.91 7.60
N THR A 1066 8.51 -7.23 6.79
CA THR A 1066 8.83 -6.53 5.54
C THR A 1066 8.48 -7.39 4.33
N TYR A 1067 7.91 -6.79 3.29
CA TYR A 1067 7.50 -7.46 2.05
C TYR A 1067 8.12 -6.80 0.82
N VAL A 1068 8.45 -7.58 -0.20
CA VAL A 1068 8.99 -7.08 -1.47
C VAL A 1068 7.88 -6.53 -2.35
N GLY A 1069 8.06 -5.32 -2.89
CA GLY A 1069 7.19 -4.73 -3.90
C GLY A 1069 7.97 -3.93 -4.96
N PRO A 1070 7.32 -3.50 -6.06
CA PRO A 1070 7.96 -2.73 -7.14
C PRO A 1070 8.51 -1.35 -6.77
N ALA A 1071 8.17 -0.84 -5.57
CA ALA A 1071 8.68 0.43 -5.06
C ALA A 1071 9.61 0.28 -3.85
N ASN A 1072 9.64 -0.89 -3.21
CA ASN A 1072 10.48 -1.21 -2.06
C ASN A 1072 10.96 -2.65 -2.23
N ASN A 1073 12.22 -2.82 -2.63
CA ASN A 1073 12.84 -4.12 -2.74
C ASN A 1073 14.26 -4.11 -2.14
N CYS A 1074 14.77 -5.30 -1.82
CA CYS A 1074 16.05 -5.49 -1.16
C CYS A 1074 17.20 -4.80 -1.88
N ALA A 1075 17.19 -4.77 -3.23
CA ALA A 1075 18.22 -4.13 -4.02
C ALA A 1075 18.19 -2.60 -3.86
N GLN A 1076 17.01 -1.98 -3.91
CA GLN A 1076 16.85 -0.53 -3.75
C GLN A 1076 17.26 -0.08 -2.34
N ASP A 1077 16.82 -0.80 -1.31
CA ASP A 1077 17.07 -0.45 0.08
C ASP A 1077 18.54 -0.67 0.46
N ALA A 1078 19.16 -1.74 -0.04
CA ALA A 1078 20.60 -1.95 0.11
C ALA A 1078 21.41 -0.81 -0.56
N ASN A 1079 21.03 -0.40 -1.77
CA ASN A 1079 21.71 0.69 -2.50
C ASN A 1079 21.60 2.04 -1.77
N GLN A 1080 20.54 2.27 -0.99
CA GLN A 1080 20.41 3.48 -0.18
C GLN A 1080 21.57 3.65 0.81
N ALA A 1081 22.05 2.56 1.42
CA ALA A 1081 23.18 2.60 2.34
C ALA A 1081 24.47 3.11 1.67
N LEU A 1082 24.70 2.73 0.41
CA LEU A 1082 25.83 3.20 -0.40
C LEU A 1082 25.72 4.71 -0.69
N PHE A 1083 24.53 5.20 -1.07
CA PHE A 1083 24.34 6.63 -1.33
C PHE A 1083 24.46 7.47 -0.06
N ALA A 1084 23.85 7.01 1.03
CA ALA A 1084 23.87 7.69 2.31
C ALA A 1084 25.29 7.82 2.88
N SER A 1085 26.12 6.78 2.76
CA SER A 1085 27.49 6.79 3.27
C SER A 1085 28.38 7.80 2.54
N ILE A 1086 28.31 7.82 1.20
CA ILE A 1086 29.09 8.76 0.38
C ILE A 1086 28.62 10.20 0.61
N ARG A 1087 27.30 10.43 0.67
CA ARG A 1087 26.72 11.75 0.93
C ARG A 1087 27.12 12.27 2.31
N SER A 1088 26.90 11.48 3.36
CA SER A 1088 27.19 11.89 4.74
C SER A 1088 28.64 12.33 4.93
N LEU A 1089 29.61 11.57 4.39
CA LEU A 1089 31.02 11.95 4.51
C LEU A 1089 31.33 13.21 3.70
N SER A 1090 30.81 13.32 2.48
CA SER A 1090 31.04 14.50 1.64
C SER A 1090 30.50 15.78 2.31
N ASP A 1091 29.31 15.68 2.91
CA ASP A 1091 28.63 16.82 3.51
C ASP A 1091 29.32 17.24 4.84
N GLU A 1092 29.80 16.27 5.64
CA GLU A 1092 30.62 16.51 6.85
C GLU A 1092 31.95 17.21 6.50
N ILE A 1093 32.61 16.76 5.43
CA ILE A 1093 33.85 17.38 4.93
C ILE A 1093 33.57 18.79 4.36
N ALA A 1094 32.48 18.97 3.62
CA ALA A 1094 32.12 20.23 2.99
C ALA A 1094 31.64 21.32 3.98
N ALA A 1095 31.05 20.92 5.11
CA ALA A 1095 30.55 21.85 6.15
C ALA A 1095 31.66 22.75 6.75
N ASN A 1096 32.93 22.40 6.57
CA ASN A 1096 34.08 23.14 7.10
C ASN A 1096 34.98 23.70 5.98
N GLN A 1097 34.40 24.52 5.09
CA GLN A 1097 35.00 24.98 3.84
C GLN A 1097 36.39 25.66 3.99
N SER A 1098 36.59 26.50 5.01
CA SER A 1098 37.86 27.20 5.28
C SER A 1098 38.97 26.32 5.86
N TYR A 1099 38.63 25.11 6.32
CA TYR A 1099 39.58 24.10 6.72
C TYR A 1099 39.84 23.09 5.62
N LEU A 1100 38.82 22.75 4.81
CA LEU A 1100 38.94 21.84 3.68
C LEU A 1100 40.12 22.24 2.78
N GLU A 1101 40.25 23.52 2.43
CA GLU A 1101 41.36 24.03 1.61
C GLU A 1101 42.74 23.82 2.27
N ARG A 1102 42.83 23.96 3.60
CA ARG A 1102 44.07 23.70 4.37
C ARG A 1102 44.37 22.21 4.49
N TRP A 1103 43.37 21.38 4.73
CA TRP A 1103 43.54 19.93 4.87
C TRP A 1103 43.90 19.28 3.54
N LEU A 1104 43.27 19.71 2.43
CA LEU A 1104 43.60 19.25 1.09
C LEU A 1104 45.03 19.64 0.68
N SER A 1105 45.51 20.82 1.12
CA SER A 1105 46.90 21.23 0.84
C SER A 1105 47.93 20.51 1.70
N GLN A 1106 47.57 20.12 2.93
CA GLN A 1106 48.44 19.39 3.85
C GLN A 1106 48.44 17.87 3.61
N ASN A 1107 47.39 17.29 3.04
CA ASN A 1107 47.23 15.86 2.79
C ASN A 1107 46.91 15.58 1.31
N PRO A 1108 47.87 15.73 0.38
CA PRO A 1108 47.63 15.64 -1.06
C PRO A 1108 47.09 14.28 -1.52
N ASP A 1109 47.48 13.19 -0.86
CA ASP A 1109 46.98 11.85 -1.18
C ASP A 1109 45.50 11.67 -0.78
N GLN A 1110 45.11 12.13 0.41
CA GLN A 1110 43.70 12.11 0.85
C GLN A 1110 42.85 13.09 0.02
N ALA A 1111 43.42 14.19 -0.44
CA ALA A 1111 42.75 15.12 -1.35
C ALA A 1111 42.38 14.45 -2.69
N LYS A 1112 43.31 13.70 -3.28
CA LYS A 1112 43.06 12.93 -4.50
C LYS A 1112 41.99 11.86 -4.29
N GLN A 1113 42.07 11.13 -3.18
CA GLN A 1113 41.06 10.13 -2.81
C GLN A 1113 39.68 10.77 -2.64
N TYR A 1114 39.58 11.91 -1.96
CA TYR A 1114 38.33 12.63 -1.77
C TYR A 1114 37.71 13.08 -3.10
N GLN A 1115 38.52 13.59 -4.03
CA GLN A 1115 38.05 13.95 -5.38
C GLN A 1115 37.52 12.73 -6.15
N GLN A 1116 38.20 11.58 -6.06
CA GLN A 1116 37.72 10.32 -6.67
C GLN A 1116 36.39 9.86 -6.04
N LEU A 1117 36.22 10.00 -4.72
CA LEU A 1117 34.97 9.68 -4.04
C LEU A 1117 33.81 10.58 -4.50
N LEU A 1118 34.06 11.88 -4.67
CA LEU A 1118 33.07 12.81 -5.23
C LEU A 1118 32.71 12.47 -6.68
N ALA A 1119 33.68 12.04 -7.50
CA ALA A 1119 33.41 11.57 -8.86
C ALA A 1119 32.51 10.32 -8.87
N VAL A 1120 32.73 9.37 -7.95
CA VAL A 1120 31.81 8.24 -7.71
C VAL A 1120 30.42 8.74 -7.32
N LYS A 1121 30.30 9.68 -6.36
CA LYS A 1121 29.01 10.28 -5.94
C LYS A 1121 28.21 10.80 -7.13
N HIS A 1122 28.82 11.67 -7.94
CA HIS A 1122 28.16 12.29 -9.09
C HIS A 1122 27.74 11.26 -10.15
N ARG A 1123 28.58 10.25 -10.40
CA ARG A 1123 28.33 9.24 -11.42
C ARG A 1123 27.27 8.22 -11.00
N LEU A 1124 27.28 7.77 -9.74
CA LEU A 1124 26.22 6.92 -9.21
C LEU A 1124 24.87 7.64 -9.25
N ASN A 1125 24.81 8.92 -8.84
CA ASN A 1125 23.57 9.71 -8.88
C ASN A 1125 23.01 9.82 -10.30
N SER A 1126 23.84 10.15 -11.29
CA SER A 1126 23.40 10.28 -12.69
C SER A 1126 22.98 8.94 -13.35
N GLN A 1127 23.62 7.82 -13.01
CA GLN A 1127 23.31 6.52 -13.63
C GLN A 1127 22.10 5.82 -13.00
N LEU A 1128 21.96 5.91 -11.68
CA LEU A 1128 20.94 5.17 -10.93
C LEU A 1128 19.68 6.02 -10.65
N GLN A 1129 19.72 7.35 -10.83
CA GLN A 1129 18.56 8.26 -10.71
C GLN A 1129 18.38 9.19 -11.94
N PRO A 1130 18.09 8.67 -13.14
CA PRO A 1130 18.09 9.45 -14.38
C PRO A 1130 17.03 10.56 -14.47
N PHE A 1131 15.96 10.53 -13.65
CA PHE A 1131 14.85 11.49 -13.69
C PHE A 1131 14.81 12.47 -12.50
N GLY A 1132 15.89 12.54 -11.71
CA GLY A 1132 16.16 13.68 -10.82
C GLY A 1132 15.07 13.99 -9.79
N SER A 1133 14.95 13.15 -8.76
CA SER A 1133 14.60 13.56 -7.39
C SER A 1133 14.88 12.38 -6.46
N PRO A 1134 15.62 12.58 -5.34
CA PRO A 1134 15.60 11.61 -4.25
C PRO A 1134 14.15 11.34 -3.86
N ARG A 1135 13.81 10.11 -3.48
CA ARG A 1135 12.53 9.92 -2.78
C ARG A 1135 12.55 10.83 -1.55
N SER A 1136 11.44 11.50 -1.23
CA SER A 1136 11.37 12.46 -0.11
C SER A 1136 11.66 11.83 1.27
N ASP A 1137 11.54 10.50 1.40
CA ASP A 1137 11.95 9.71 2.58
C ASP A 1137 13.48 9.57 2.70
N TRP A 1138 14.25 9.79 1.62
CA TRP A 1138 15.72 9.77 1.61
C TRP A 1138 16.35 11.08 2.12
N GLU A 1139 15.59 12.16 2.10
CA GLU A 1139 16.00 13.47 2.64
C GLU A 1139 15.66 13.61 4.13
N THR A 1140 14.59 12.97 4.58
CA THR A 1140 14.04 13.11 5.94
C THR A 1140 14.43 11.99 6.90
N ASN A 1141 15.11 10.93 6.41
CA ASN A 1141 15.36 9.70 7.19
C ASN A 1141 14.07 9.07 7.77
N GLU A 1142 12.90 9.41 7.23
CA GLU A 1142 11.62 8.79 7.57
C GLU A 1142 11.40 7.57 6.66
N PHE A 1143 12.07 6.48 6.94
CA PHE A 1143 11.82 5.25 6.17
C PHE A 1143 10.54 4.61 6.70
N LYS A 1144 9.58 4.36 5.80
CA LYS A 1144 8.36 3.60 6.10
C LYS A 1144 8.49 2.24 5.42
N LEU A 1145 9.20 1.30 6.06
CA LEU A 1145 9.20 -0.09 5.61
C LEU A 1145 7.80 -0.68 5.83
N GLY A 1146 7.33 -1.49 4.88
CA GLY A 1146 5.97 -2.06 4.94
C GLY A 1146 4.91 -1.33 4.11
N THR A 1147 5.26 -0.31 3.31
CA THR A 1147 4.36 0.17 2.25
C THR A 1147 4.33 -0.83 1.10
N THR A 1148 3.21 -1.52 0.96
CA THR A 1148 2.97 -2.39 -0.19
C THR A 1148 2.66 -1.53 -1.41
N LEU A 1149 2.83 -2.08 -2.63
CA LEU A 1149 2.38 -1.48 -3.88
C LEU A 1149 0.92 -0.94 -3.77
N GLU A 1150 0.12 -1.56 -2.92
CA GLU A 1150 -1.28 -1.27 -2.66
C GLU A 1150 -1.54 0.03 -1.89
N ASP A 1151 -0.55 0.57 -1.16
CA ASP A 1151 -0.74 1.72 -0.28
C ASP A 1151 -0.71 3.07 -1.02
N ASP A 1152 0.05 3.17 -2.11
CA ASP A 1152 0.06 4.34 -3.02
C ASP A 1152 0.43 3.94 -4.47
N PRO A 1153 -0.44 3.20 -5.19
CA PRO A 1153 -0.08 2.45 -6.40
C PRO A 1153 0.42 3.29 -7.56
N LEU A 1154 -0.11 4.51 -7.75
CA LEU A 1154 0.37 5.39 -8.81
C LEU A 1154 1.74 5.97 -8.46
N ARG A 1155 1.93 6.46 -7.23
CA ARG A 1155 3.22 6.98 -6.76
C ARG A 1155 4.28 5.87 -6.80
N ASN A 1156 3.97 4.69 -6.25
CA ASN A 1156 4.84 3.53 -6.22
C ASN A 1156 5.19 3.01 -7.63
N LEU A 1157 4.25 3.03 -8.58
CA LEU A 1157 4.52 2.70 -9.97
C LEU A 1157 5.44 3.75 -10.62
N TRP A 1158 5.19 5.05 -10.42
CA TRP A 1158 6.06 6.13 -10.93
C TRP A 1158 7.46 6.08 -10.29
N THR A 1159 7.56 5.79 -9.00
CA THR A 1159 8.83 5.61 -8.27
C THR A 1159 9.60 4.38 -8.77
N GLY A 1160 8.91 3.25 -8.98
CA GLY A 1160 9.50 2.05 -9.58
C GLY A 1160 9.98 2.28 -11.01
N LEU A 1161 9.21 3.02 -11.83
CA LEU A 1161 9.61 3.41 -13.19
C LEU A 1161 10.79 4.40 -13.19
N GLY A 1162 10.84 5.34 -12.24
CA GLY A 1162 11.92 6.32 -12.09
C GLY A 1162 13.26 5.72 -11.64
N SER A 1163 13.24 4.53 -11.04
CA SER A 1163 14.41 3.83 -10.48
C SER A 1163 14.62 2.43 -11.07
N TRP A 1164 14.09 2.16 -12.27
CA TRP A 1164 14.09 0.81 -12.87
C TRP A 1164 15.48 0.14 -12.98
N ARG A 1165 16.57 0.93 -12.99
CA ARG A 1165 17.95 0.41 -13.01
C ARG A 1165 18.40 -0.20 -11.68
N THR A 1166 17.81 0.21 -10.55
CA THR A 1166 18.04 -0.38 -9.23
C THR A 1166 17.03 -1.49 -8.89
N LEU A 1167 15.97 -1.66 -9.70
CA LEU A 1167 15.00 -2.75 -9.52
C LEU A 1167 15.55 -4.13 -9.90
N LEU A 1168 16.48 -4.21 -10.85
CA LEU A 1168 17.05 -5.47 -11.32
C LEU A 1168 18.38 -5.75 -10.60
N PRO A 1169 18.47 -6.80 -9.74
CA PRO A 1169 19.66 -7.13 -8.97
C PRO A 1169 20.97 -7.12 -9.76
N ARG A 1170 21.02 -7.86 -10.88
CA ARG A 1170 22.21 -7.95 -11.73
C ARG A 1170 22.58 -6.61 -12.36
N LYS A 1171 21.58 -5.86 -12.85
CA LYS A 1171 21.82 -4.56 -13.51
C LYS A 1171 22.34 -3.51 -12.53
N ALA A 1172 21.84 -3.52 -11.29
CA ALA A 1172 22.33 -2.66 -10.22
C ALA A 1172 23.80 -2.96 -9.91
N SER A 1173 24.15 -4.23 -9.71
CA SER A 1173 25.54 -4.68 -9.49
C SER A 1173 26.46 -4.22 -10.63
N ASP A 1174 26.10 -4.52 -11.88
CA ASP A 1174 26.89 -4.17 -13.06
C ASP A 1174 27.14 -2.64 -13.15
N ALA A 1175 26.12 -1.81 -12.90
CA ALA A 1175 26.22 -0.35 -12.98
C ALA A 1175 27.15 0.24 -11.90
N ILE A 1176 27.08 -0.30 -10.68
CA ILE A 1176 27.90 0.15 -9.55
C ILE A 1176 29.36 -0.21 -9.80
N VAL A 1177 29.63 -1.47 -10.12
CA VAL A 1177 30.99 -1.95 -10.38
C VAL A 1177 31.63 -1.20 -11.55
N LYS A 1178 30.85 -0.90 -12.60
CA LYS A 1178 31.31 -0.06 -13.71
C LYS A 1178 31.79 1.31 -13.22
N THR A 1179 31.03 1.95 -12.34
CA THR A 1179 31.37 3.28 -11.81
C THR A 1179 32.65 3.25 -11.01
N PHE A 1180 32.86 2.22 -10.18
CA PHE A 1180 34.10 2.04 -9.42
C PHE A 1180 35.30 1.73 -10.33
N LEU A 1181 35.14 0.85 -11.33
CA LEU A 1181 36.19 0.53 -12.32
C LEU A 1181 36.64 1.77 -13.11
N GLU A 1182 35.71 2.65 -13.49
CA GLU A 1182 36.01 3.90 -14.19
C GLU A 1182 36.81 4.90 -13.33
N GLN A 1183 36.82 4.74 -12.00
CA GLN A 1183 37.48 5.65 -11.06
C GLN A 1183 38.80 5.13 -10.48
N GLY A 1184 39.21 3.90 -10.79
CA GLY A 1184 40.45 3.36 -10.20
C GLY A 1184 40.36 1.97 -9.62
N ALA A 1185 39.16 1.44 -9.37
CA ALA A 1185 39.01 0.27 -8.51
C ALA A 1185 39.63 -1.02 -9.07
N SER A 1186 40.15 -1.85 -8.17
CA SER A 1186 40.55 -3.23 -8.44
C SER A 1186 39.41 -4.15 -8.02
N VAL A 1187 38.99 -5.06 -8.89
CA VAL A 1187 37.76 -5.84 -8.69
C VAL A 1187 38.06 -7.33 -8.79
N TRP A 1188 37.68 -8.12 -7.80
CA TRP A 1188 37.77 -9.58 -7.83
C TRP A 1188 36.39 -10.18 -8.04
N VAL A 1189 36.21 -11.06 -9.01
CA VAL A 1189 34.93 -11.71 -9.31
C VAL A 1189 35.02 -13.18 -8.92
N LEU A 1190 34.17 -13.60 -8.00
CA LEU A 1190 34.05 -14.97 -7.50
C LEU A 1190 32.72 -15.56 -7.98
N ARG A 1191 32.76 -16.61 -8.79
CA ARG A 1191 31.57 -17.26 -9.35
C ARG A 1191 31.48 -18.70 -8.86
N THR A 1192 30.30 -19.12 -8.44
CA THR A 1192 29.96 -20.53 -8.17
C THR A 1192 28.74 -20.93 -8.97
N ASN A 1193 28.71 -22.12 -9.58
CA ASN A 1193 27.52 -22.62 -10.29
C ASN A 1193 27.12 -23.98 -9.73
N GLN A 1194 26.29 -24.02 -8.67
CA GLN A 1194 25.80 -25.28 -8.07
C GLN A 1194 26.93 -26.27 -7.74
N VAL A 1195 27.75 -25.89 -6.76
CA VAL A 1195 29.04 -26.51 -6.44
C VAL A 1195 28.92 -27.41 -5.21
N GLY A 1196 29.63 -28.55 -5.22
CA GLY A 1196 29.56 -29.56 -4.17
C GLY A 1196 29.45 -30.95 -4.80
N GLY A 1197 28.58 -31.79 -4.26
CA GLY A 1197 28.20 -33.04 -4.92
C GLY A 1197 27.33 -32.81 -6.16
N HIS A 1198 27.24 -33.84 -7.01
CA HIS A 1198 26.54 -33.77 -8.27
C HIS A 1198 25.04 -34.10 -8.12
N ASN A 1199 24.18 -33.12 -8.42
CA ASN A 1199 22.73 -33.29 -8.51
C ASN A 1199 22.26 -33.14 -9.97
N PRO A 1200 21.86 -34.21 -10.67
CA PRO A 1200 21.46 -34.12 -12.07
C PRO A 1200 20.09 -33.44 -12.30
N ASP A 1201 19.25 -33.31 -11.28
CA ASP A 1201 17.85 -32.87 -11.44
C ASP A 1201 17.66 -31.34 -11.48
N ILE A 1202 18.70 -30.57 -11.16
CA ILE A 1202 18.67 -29.10 -11.12
C ILE A 1202 19.61 -28.51 -12.17
N GLU A 1203 19.35 -27.29 -12.63
CA GLU A 1203 20.24 -26.55 -13.52
C GLU A 1203 20.33 -25.08 -13.09
N PRO A 1204 21.47 -24.40 -13.30
CA PRO A 1204 21.60 -23.00 -12.91
C PRO A 1204 20.90 -22.07 -13.90
N ILE A 1205 20.07 -21.15 -13.40
CA ILE A 1205 19.44 -20.09 -14.19
C ILE A 1205 20.14 -18.76 -13.88
N ALA A 1206 20.67 -18.08 -14.89
CA ALA A 1206 21.25 -16.75 -14.70
C ALA A 1206 20.15 -15.70 -14.42
N PRO A 1207 20.39 -14.71 -13.53
CA PRO A 1207 19.44 -13.64 -13.29
C PRO A 1207 19.35 -12.71 -14.51
N MET A 1208 18.15 -12.19 -14.75
CA MET A 1208 17.83 -11.34 -15.88
C MET A 1208 18.62 -10.03 -15.83
N THR A 1209 19.10 -9.59 -16.99
CA THR A 1209 19.60 -8.24 -17.21
C THR A 1209 19.07 -7.69 -18.54
N LEU A 1210 18.78 -6.38 -18.58
CA LEU A 1210 18.24 -5.64 -19.74
C LEU A 1210 19.34 -4.96 -20.55
#